data_AF-A0AAU7ZKS9-F1
#
_entry.id   AF-A0AAU7ZKS9-F1
#
_cell.length_a   1.000
_cell.length_b   1.000
_cell.length_c   1.000
_cell.angle_alpha   90.00
_cell.angle_beta   90.00
_cell.angle_gamma   90.00
#
_symmetry.space_group_name_H-M   'P 1'
#
loop_
_entity.id
_entity.type
_entity.pdbx_description
1 polymer ?
#
loop_
_entity_poly.entity_id
_entity_poly.type
_entity_poly.pdbx_seq_one_letter_code
_entity_poly.pdbx_strand_id
1 'polypeptide(L)'
;MADYIYLLENRLSQAQRSALLAVREVARAKGLTVFLVGGAVRDMTSGSPVRDLDLVVQGNALKLKKDIEKAHGVITGEWEAGQALYVRFPGGVRMEIGSTLTVTYPKPGKPVVKAATILDDLRRRDFTANAMALSLNDGSYGLLMDPLNGVADIENRELRLVSNYGFIEDPVRMIRAARLMARLSWQMDEKTQARYETGKQEGYISAMDEFHRGYETEEIFHEEDPLRVLTRLEAEGWVKHLFPALSAAKANVTELEKLRDLQGQLQIQGIHAEASGANFPYLTAKMAPKDVAALKKSFARQGFVAEIEALEDEAKAFATELSGKGAATPSQAWKLLHSAKPESILWVAHTSKNAGIQNKFKGFLTEWAQAKQKLPYTLMQEMRIVPELPVYGELLDKLFFELMDGKLGTVEEMKAYLEPYSPPAPPPPVHLRRPRAAKKDAKPAKSRKKAAVEGNGEGTEAIAASSSDEVSSSAPAAAKNGAGVKAPAAAKKAVAPVKPVAPVAKNGAVTANGKTVTKVPVKVAAKSVAVKAAAKKAPAKAATKAPAKKAVKAVAKAPAKAAVKKAPAKAAAKKTPAKAVVKKAPAKTAAKKPVPAKKAAPAKKAVAKAPVKKAATKPAPAKKVVKKAAKKGR
;
A
#
# COMPACT_ATOMS: atom_id res chain seq x y z
N MET A 1 14.56 8.76 13.60
CA MET A 1 14.39 7.81 12.47
C MET A 1 13.05 7.14 12.63
N ALA A 2 12.35 6.82 11.56
CA ALA A 2 11.16 5.98 11.63
C ALA A 2 11.55 4.54 11.97
N ASP A 3 10.79 3.88 12.83
CA ASP A 3 10.92 2.44 13.05
C ASP A 3 10.10 1.73 11.97
N TYR A 4 10.80 1.16 11.00
CA TYR A 4 10.17 0.46 9.88
C TYR A 4 9.70 -0.96 10.23
N ILE A 5 10.15 -1.55 11.35
CA ILE A 5 9.57 -2.79 11.89
C ILE A 5 8.18 -2.44 12.43
N TYR A 6 8.07 -1.40 13.25
CA TYR A 6 6.79 -0.89 13.74
C TYR A 6 5.84 -0.50 12.60
N LEU A 7 6.34 0.08 11.49
CA LEU A 7 5.51 0.37 10.32
C LEU A 7 5.05 -0.90 9.56
N LEU A 8 5.92 -1.89 9.36
CA LEU A 8 5.55 -3.19 8.77
C LEU A 8 4.49 -3.91 9.61
N GLU A 9 4.57 -3.79 10.93
CA GLU A 9 3.58 -4.33 11.85
C GLU A 9 2.26 -3.56 11.84
N ASN A 10 2.28 -2.22 11.87
CA ASN A 10 1.08 -1.43 12.18
C ASN A 10 0.43 -0.73 10.97
N ARG A 11 1.05 -0.75 9.78
CA ARG A 11 0.48 -0.18 8.53
C ARG A 11 -0.05 -1.21 7.54
N LEU A 12 0.32 -2.48 7.70
CA LEU A 12 -0.16 -3.58 6.85
C LEU A 12 -1.37 -4.27 7.49
N SER A 13 -2.37 -4.63 6.68
CA SER A 13 -3.50 -5.43 7.13
C SER A 13 -3.05 -6.84 7.54
N GLN A 14 -3.85 -7.56 8.34
CA GLN A 14 -3.48 -8.93 8.74
C GLN A 14 -3.29 -9.86 7.54
N ALA A 15 -4.07 -9.70 6.47
CA ALA A 15 -3.89 -10.44 5.22
C ALA A 15 -2.56 -10.08 4.52
N GLN A 16 -2.23 -8.78 4.46
CA GLN A 16 -0.96 -8.30 3.89
C GLN A 16 0.26 -8.81 4.67
N ARG A 17 0.21 -8.80 6.01
CA ARG A 17 1.26 -9.38 6.87
C ARG A 17 1.44 -10.87 6.62
N SER A 18 0.34 -11.64 6.55
CA SER A 18 0.38 -13.07 6.25
C SER A 18 0.95 -13.37 4.85
N ALA A 19 0.56 -12.63 3.82
CA ALA A 19 1.08 -12.79 2.46
C ALA A 19 2.58 -12.46 2.37
N LEU A 20 3.02 -11.37 3.03
CA LEU A 20 4.43 -10.98 3.10
C LEU A 20 5.28 -12.03 3.81
N LEU A 21 4.78 -12.61 4.91
CA LEU A 21 5.45 -13.70 5.61
C LEU A 21 5.51 -14.97 4.76
N ALA A 22 4.42 -15.33 4.06
CA ALA A 22 4.39 -16.49 3.17
C ALA A 22 5.48 -16.41 2.08
N VAL A 23 5.65 -15.24 1.43
CA VAL A 23 6.70 -15.05 0.42
C VAL A 23 8.11 -14.99 1.04
N ARG A 24 8.25 -14.45 2.25
CA ARG A 24 9.52 -14.48 3.02
C ARG A 24 9.97 -15.92 3.30
N GLU A 25 9.05 -16.80 3.73
CA GLU A 25 9.36 -18.22 3.95
C GLU A 25 9.73 -18.93 2.64
N VAL A 26 8.99 -18.69 1.55
CA VAL A 26 9.32 -19.23 0.21
C VAL A 26 10.70 -18.74 -0.27
N ALA A 27 11.06 -17.47 -0.05
CA ALA A 27 12.38 -16.95 -0.39
C ALA A 27 13.50 -17.54 0.47
N ARG A 28 13.30 -17.65 1.80
CA ARG A 28 14.25 -18.28 2.74
C ARG A 28 14.51 -19.74 2.35
N ALA A 29 13.47 -20.50 2.04
CA ALA A 29 13.57 -21.90 1.60
C ALA A 29 14.32 -22.11 0.27
N LYS A 30 14.58 -21.04 -0.50
CA LYS A 30 15.39 -21.04 -1.72
C LYS A 30 16.76 -20.36 -1.54
N GLY A 31 17.07 -19.85 -0.35
CA GLY A 31 18.29 -19.07 -0.09
C GLY A 31 18.34 -17.73 -0.83
N LEU A 32 17.18 -17.16 -1.20
CA LEU A 32 17.10 -15.85 -1.87
C LEU A 32 16.87 -14.74 -0.84
N THR A 33 17.56 -13.61 -1.00
CA THR A 33 17.25 -12.41 -0.23
C THR A 33 16.04 -11.70 -0.83
N VAL A 34 15.17 -11.17 0.02
CA VAL A 34 13.87 -10.58 -0.34
C VAL A 34 13.70 -9.19 0.29
N PHE A 35 13.09 -8.29 -0.48
CA PHE A 35 12.87 -6.89 -0.12
C PHE A 35 11.45 -6.46 -0.52
N LEU A 36 10.78 -5.70 0.34
CA LEU A 36 9.62 -4.88 -0.04
C LEU A 36 10.15 -3.58 -0.68
N VAL A 37 9.52 -3.08 -1.74
CA VAL A 37 10.01 -1.94 -2.53
C VAL A 37 8.86 -1.04 -3.00
N GLY A 38 9.17 -0.03 -3.83
CA GLY A 38 8.20 0.57 -4.73
C GLY A 38 7.07 1.34 -4.03
N GLY A 39 5.84 1.15 -4.52
CA GLY A 39 4.66 1.83 -4.00
C GLY A 39 4.37 1.48 -2.55
N ALA A 40 4.60 0.23 -2.15
CA ALA A 40 4.34 -0.25 -0.79
C ALA A 40 5.20 0.49 0.26
N VAL A 41 6.49 0.66 0.01
CA VAL A 41 7.41 1.39 0.92
C VAL A 41 7.08 2.89 0.93
N ARG A 42 6.76 3.47 -0.23
CA ARG A 42 6.30 4.87 -0.33
C ARG A 42 5.06 5.12 0.52
N ASP A 43 3.99 4.36 0.29
CA ASP A 43 2.69 4.61 0.91
C ASP A 43 2.73 4.36 2.42
N MET A 44 3.46 3.33 2.86
CA MET A 44 3.76 3.07 4.27
C MET A 44 4.50 4.25 4.93
N THR A 45 5.47 4.87 4.22
CA THR A 45 6.25 6.02 4.71
C THR A 45 5.43 7.31 4.71
N SER A 46 4.60 7.56 3.70
CA SER A 46 3.69 8.71 3.65
C SER A 46 2.49 8.59 4.60
N GLY A 47 2.33 7.43 5.25
CA GLY A 47 1.21 7.13 6.14
C GLY A 47 -0.11 6.86 5.41
N SER A 48 -0.06 6.65 4.09
CA SER A 48 -1.19 6.27 3.24
C SER A 48 -1.52 4.78 3.41
N PRO A 49 -2.73 4.32 3.04
CA PRO A 49 -3.03 2.90 2.97
C PRO A 49 -2.14 2.21 1.93
N VAL A 50 -1.46 1.12 2.32
CA VAL A 50 -0.75 0.25 1.38
C VAL A 50 -1.80 -0.56 0.61
N ARG A 51 -1.85 -0.40 -0.71
CA ARG A 51 -2.88 -0.98 -1.58
C ARG A 51 -2.43 -2.32 -2.17
N ASP A 52 -1.19 -2.33 -2.64
CA ASP A 52 -0.48 -3.44 -3.28
C ASP A 52 0.92 -3.60 -2.68
N LEU A 53 1.47 -4.82 -2.76
CA LEU A 53 2.78 -5.18 -2.21
C LEU A 53 3.78 -5.47 -3.33
N ASP A 54 4.68 -4.53 -3.60
CA ASP A 54 5.81 -4.73 -4.52
C ASP A 54 6.96 -5.44 -3.78
N LEU A 55 7.25 -6.70 -4.09
CA LEU A 55 8.42 -7.41 -3.58
C LEU A 55 9.43 -7.66 -4.71
N VAL A 56 10.72 -7.65 -4.36
CA VAL A 56 11.80 -8.16 -5.23
C VAL A 56 12.68 -9.17 -4.52
N VAL A 57 13.10 -10.18 -5.26
CA VAL A 57 14.07 -11.19 -4.81
C VAL A 57 15.38 -11.07 -5.58
N GLN A 58 16.51 -11.23 -4.87
CA GLN A 58 17.83 -11.28 -5.50
C GLN A 58 18.09 -12.67 -6.08
N GLY A 59 17.46 -12.93 -7.21
CA GLY A 59 17.43 -14.21 -7.90
C GLY A 59 16.60 -14.11 -9.18
N ASN A 60 15.81 -15.14 -9.48
CA ASN A 60 14.82 -15.13 -10.55
C ASN A 60 13.45 -15.49 -9.94
N ALA A 61 12.53 -14.53 -9.92
CA ALA A 61 11.23 -14.67 -9.26
C ALA A 61 10.31 -15.72 -9.93
N LEU A 62 10.41 -15.90 -11.26
CA LEU A 62 9.60 -16.86 -12.01
C LEU A 62 9.80 -18.30 -11.48
N LYS A 63 10.98 -18.61 -10.94
CA LYS A 63 11.29 -19.91 -10.30
C LYS A 63 10.53 -20.15 -8.99
N LEU A 64 9.92 -19.14 -8.39
CA LEU A 64 9.15 -19.25 -7.14
C LEU A 64 7.69 -19.62 -7.38
N LYS A 65 7.18 -19.53 -8.63
CA LYS A 65 5.77 -19.72 -9.00
C LYS A 65 5.09 -20.90 -8.31
N LYS A 66 5.67 -22.11 -8.44
CA LYS A 66 5.16 -23.35 -7.86
C LYS A 66 5.21 -23.45 -6.33
N ASP A 67 5.96 -22.58 -5.67
CA ASP A 67 6.09 -22.57 -4.21
C ASP A 67 5.24 -21.44 -3.60
N ILE A 68 5.01 -20.35 -4.35
CA ILE A 68 3.96 -19.35 -4.07
C ILE A 68 2.56 -20.00 -4.18
N GLU A 69 2.32 -20.82 -5.21
CA GLU A 69 1.07 -21.58 -5.39
C GLU A 69 0.77 -22.50 -4.19
N LYS A 70 1.79 -23.15 -3.62
CA LYS A 70 1.67 -23.94 -2.37
C LYS A 70 1.42 -23.08 -1.14
N ALA A 71 1.93 -21.86 -1.13
CA ALA A 71 1.72 -20.87 -0.08
C ALA A 71 0.39 -20.09 -0.24
N HIS A 72 -0.57 -20.66 -0.98
CA HIS A 72 -1.92 -20.11 -1.25
C HIS A 72 -1.96 -18.83 -2.10
N GLY A 73 -0.87 -18.45 -2.77
CA GLY A 73 -0.86 -17.35 -3.73
C GLY A 73 -1.35 -17.79 -5.11
N VAL A 74 -2.42 -17.17 -5.62
CA VAL A 74 -2.96 -17.42 -6.96
C VAL A 74 -2.23 -16.54 -7.97
N ILE A 75 -1.62 -17.14 -8.99
CA ILE A 75 -0.90 -16.41 -10.04
C ILE A 75 -1.90 -15.80 -11.03
N THR A 76 -1.98 -14.47 -11.08
CA THR A 76 -2.89 -13.72 -11.98
C THR A 76 -2.22 -13.30 -13.30
N GLY A 77 -0.89 -13.44 -13.38
CA GLY A 77 -0.12 -13.23 -14.60
C GLY A 77 1.38 -13.38 -14.37
N GLU A 78 2.15 -13.34 -15.45
CA GLU A 78 3.62 -13.33 -15.40
C GLU A 78 4.21 -12.49 -16.53
N TRP A 79 5.34 -11.83 -16.24
CA TRP A 79 6.07 -11.00 -17.20
C TRP A 79 7.50 -11.54 -17.33
N GLU A 80 7.73 -12.37 -18.35
CA GLU A 80 9.00 -13.06 -18.54
C GLU A 80 10.19 -12.10 -18.71
N ALA A 81 10.02 -11.05 -19.52
CA ALA A 81 11.08 -10.11 -19.87
C ALA A 81 11.61 -9.32 -18.66
N GLY A 82 10.72 -8.89 -17.76
CA GLY A 82 11.07 -8.26 -16.48
C GLY A 82 11.20 -9.23 -15.30
N GLN A 83 11.08 -10.54 -15.54
CA GLN A 83 11.13 -11.61 -14.54
C GLN A 83 10.27 -11.32 -13.30
N ALA A 84 8.99 -11.02 -13.52
CA ALA A 84 8.00 -10.72 -12.48
C ALA A 84 6.79 -11.68 -12.52
N LEU A 85 6.25 -11.98 -11.33
CA LEU A 85 4.99 -12.69 -11.14
C LEU A 85 3.95 -11.75 -10.54
N TYR A 86 2.72 -11.83 -11.04
CA TYR A 86 1.56 -11.14 -10.46
C TYR A 86 0.73 -12.16 -9.67
N VAL A 87 0.42 -11.84 -8.42
CA VAL A 87 -0.16 -12.78 -7.46
C VAL A 87 -1.30 -12.11 -6.68
N ARG A 88 -2.42 -12.82 -6.46
CA ARG A 88 -3.38 -12.49 -5.41
C ARG A 88 -3.30 -13.53 -4.29
N PHE A 89 -3.11 -13.05 -3.06
CA PHE A 89 -3.20 -13.85 -1.84
C PHE A 89 -4.59 -13.74 -1.20
N PRO A 90 -4.96 -14.65 -0.27
CA PRO A 90 -6.23 -14.59 0.45
C PRO A 90 -6.48 -13.24 1.13
N GLY A 91 -7.74 -12.82 1.20
CA GLY A 91 -8.11 -11.50 1.72
C GLY A 91 -7.87 -10.34 0.74
N GLY A 92 -7.90 -10.62 -0.58
CA GLY A 92 -7.84 -9.58 -1.63
C GLY A 92 -6.47 -8.95 -1.85
N VAL A 93 -5.39 -9.54 -1.33
CA VAL A 93 -4.06 -8.92 -1.35
C VAL A 93 -3.38 -9.09 -2.71
N ARG A 94 -3.33 -8.03 -3.51
CA ARG A 94 -2.48 -7.97 -4.72
C ARG A 94 -1.01 -7.83 -4.31
N MET A 95 -0.15 -8.65 -4.93
CA MET A 95 1.29 -8.65 -4.73
C MET A 95 2.01 -8.84 -6.07
N GLU A 96 3.07 -8.06 -6.28
CA GLU A 96 4.01 -8.26 -7.38
C GLU A 96 5.31 -8.83 -6.84
N ILE A 97 5.89 -9.84 -7.51
CA ILE A 97 7.13 -10.48 -7.08
C ILE A 97 8.10 -10.45 -8.27
N GLY A 98 8.96 -9.42 -8.27
CA GLY A 98 9.97 -9.18 -9.29
C GLY A 98 11.34 -9.76 -8.94
N SER A 99 12.25 -9.74 -9.92
CA SER A 99 13.67 -10.02 -9.71
C SER A 99 14.44 -8.70 -9.54
N THR A 100 15.56 -8.68 -8.80
CA THR A 100 16.44 -7.49 -8.78
C THR A 100 17.25 -7.40 -10.07
N LEU A 101 17.02 -6.36 -10.86
CA LEU A 101 17.50 -6.25 -12.23
C LEU A 101 18.17 -4.91 -12.50
N THR A 102 19.20 -4.93 -13.34
CA THR A 102 19.70 -3.75 -14.06
C THR A 102 19.12 -3.78 -15.46
N VAL A 103 18.66 -2.63 -15.93
CA VAL A 103 18.23 -2.44 -17.32
C VAL A 103 19.20 -1.47 -17.99
N THR A 104 19.68 -1.84 -19.18
CA THR A 104 20.39 -0.92 -20.08
C THR A 104 19.50 -0.62 -21.27
N TYR A 105 19.50 0.61 -21.78
CA TYR A 105 18.72 1.01 -22.96
C TYR A 105 19.66 1.38 -24.12
N PRO A 106 20.11 0.42 -24.96
CA PRO A 106 20.89 0.73 -26.16
C PRO A 106 20.12 1.58 -27.19
N LYS A 107 18.78 1.59 -27.10
CA LYS A 107 17.85 2.46 -27.82
C LYS A 107 16.65 2.78 -26.91
N PRO A 108 16.00 3.96 -27.03
CA PRO A 108 14.75 4.27 -26.33
C PRO A 108 13.70 3.15 -26.46
N GLY A 109 13.02 2.82 -25.37
CA GLY A 109 11.98 1.77 -25.36
C GLY A 109 12.48 0.35 -25.65
N LYS A 110 13.80 0.09 -25.71
CA LYS A 110 14.37 -1.26 -25.94
C LYS A 110 15.29 -1.69 -24.80
N PRO A 111 14.72 -2.16 -23.68
CA PRO A 111 15.49 -2.60 -22.51
C PRO A 111 16.28 -3.88 -22.78
N VAL A 112 17.51 -3.94 -22.26
CA VAL A 112 18.31 -5.16 -22.11
C VAL A 112 18.46 -5.43 -20.61
N VAL A 113 17.91 -6.56 -20.17
CA VAL A 113 17.73 -6.92 -18.77
C VAL A 113 18.85 -7.84 -18.29
N LYS A 114 19.38 -7.60 -17.08
CA LYS A 114 20.40 -8.42 -16.41
C LYS A 114 20.11 -8.53 -14.91
N ALA A 115 20.45 -9.66 -14.28
CA ALA A 115 20.40 -9.79 -12.82
C ALA A 115 21.37 -8.83 -12.14
N ALA A 116 20.97 -8.24 -11.02
CA ALA A 116 21.72 -7.18 -10.34
C ALA A 116 21.50 -7.15 -8.82
N THR A 117 22.18 -6.24 -8.12
CA THR A 117 21.95 -5.98 -6.69
C THR A 117 20.67 -5.18 -6.47
N ILE A 118 20.14 -5.19 -5.24
CA ILE A 118 19.02 -4.32 -4.86
C ILE A 118 19.34 -2.83 -5.07
N LEU A 119 20.58 -2.37 -4.82
CA LEU A 119 20.96 -0.96 -5.01
C LEU A 119 20.91 -0.51 -6.48
N ASP A 120 21.16 -1.44 -7.41
CA ASP A 120 21.10 -1.15 -8.84
C ASP A 120 19.66 -1.29 -9.38
N ASP A 121 18.86 -2.19 -8.79
CA ASP A 121 17.42 -2.25 -9.04
C ASP A 121 16.71 -0.96 -8.62
N LEU A 122 17.07 -0.37 -7.47
CA LEU A 122 16.54 0.92 -7.04
C LEU A 122 16.94 2.05 -8.00
N ARG A 123 18.17 2.05 -8.52
CA ARG A 123 18.66 3.07 -9.47
C ARG A 123 18.02 3.02 -10.86
N ARG A 124 17.36 1.92 -11.26
CA ARG A 124 16.61 1.86 -12.53
C ARG A 124 15.14 2.28 -12.42
N ARG A 125 14.62 2.55 -11.22
CA ARG A 125 13.20 2.86 -10.98
C ARG A 125 12.80 4.24 -11.50
N ASP A 126 11.51 4.54 -11.44
CA ASP A 126 10.89 5.73 -12.03
C ASP A 126 11.16 7.00 -11.21
N PHE A 127 10.66 7.05 -9.97
CA PHE A 127 10.76 8.20 -9.07
C PHE A 127 11.48 7.81 -7.78
N THR A 128 12.19 8.76 -7.17
CA THR A 128 12.99 8.53 -5.95
C THR A 128 12.15 8.03 -4.78
N ALA A 129 10.94 8.55 -4.61
CA ALA A 129 9.97 8.07 -3.63
C ALA A 129 9.54 6.59 -3.83
N ASN A 130 9.66 6.05 -5.05
CA ASN A 130 9.45 4.62 -5.35
C ASN A 130 10.76 3.81 -5.36
N ALA A 131 11.91 4.46 -5.21
CA ALA A 131 13.24 3.90 -5.34
C ALA A 131 13.89 3.58 -3.98
N MET A 132 13.07 3.12 -3.04
CA MET A 132 13.46 2.65 -1.71
C MET A 132 13.16 1.15 -1.55
N ALA A 133 13.85 0.50 -0.63
CA ALA A 133 13.57 -0.87 -0.21
C ALA A 133 13.52 -1.00 1.33
N LEU A 134 12.69 -1.93 1.82
CA LEU A 134 12.78 -2.49 3.16
C LEU A 134 13.22 -3.95 3.05
N SER A 135 14.31 -4.32 3.71
CA SER A 135 14.75 -5.71 3.72
C SER A 135 13.84 -6.58 4.60
N LEU A 136 13.47 -7.76 4.10
CA LEU A 136 12.64 -8.74 4.81
C LEU A 136 13.44 -9.97 5.26
N ASN A 137 14.77 -9.91 5.18
CA ASN A 137 15.68 -10.99 5.58
C ASN A 137 15.90 -10.99 7.11
N ASP A 138 16.19 -12.14 7.69
CA ASP A 138 16.14 -12.32 9.15
C ASP A 138 17.16 -11.46 9.93
N GLY A 139 18.38 -11.31 9.42
CA GLY A 139 19.42 -10.46 10.02
C GLY A 139 19.31 -8.97 9.68
N SER A 140 18.30 -8.54 8.93
CA SER A 140 18.13 -7.16 8.47
C SER A 140 16.66 -6.74 8.32
N TYR A 141 15.75 -7.37 9.07
CA TYR A 141 14.31 -7.16 8.92
C TYR A 141 13.93 -5.71 9.25
N GLY A 142 13.22 -5.05 8.35
CA GLY A 142 12.85 -3.63 8.47
C GLY A 142 13.98 -2.64 8.15
N LEU A 143 15.16 -3.10 7.71
CA LEU A 143 16.24 -2.18 7.31
C LEU A 143 15.87 -1.42 6.03
N LEU A 144 15.77 -0.09 6.13
CA LEU A 144 15.57 0.80 4.99
C LEU A 144 16.84 0.93 4.15
N MET A 145 16.68 0.82 2.83
CA MET A 145 17.67 1.13 1.82
C MET A 145 17.11 2.23 0.92
N ASP A 146 17.49 3.49 1.19
CA ASP A 146 17.16 4.65 0.36
C ASP A 146 18.46 5.26 -0.21
N PRO A 147 18.92 4.84 -1.40
CA PRO A 147 20.14 5.34 -2.02
C PRO A 147 19.96 6.68 -2.74
N LEU A 148 18.77 7.29 -2.72
CA LEU A 148 18.41 8.45 -3.56
C LEU A 148 17.72 9.59 -2.79
N ASN A 149 17.55 9.41 -1.47
CA ASN A 149 16.89 10.33 -0.54
C ASN A 149 15.39 10.53 -0.83
N GLY A 150 14.73 9.45 -1.26
CA GLY A 150 13.29 9.36 -1.50
C GLY A 150 12.44 9.72 -0.29
N VAL A 151 12.88 9.43 0.95
CA VAL A 151 12.13 9.82 2.16
C VAL A 151 11.88 11.33 2.22
N ALA A 152 12.88 12.15 1.89
CA ALA A 152 12.72 13.61 1.90
C ALA A 152 11.79 14.12 0.78
N ASP A 153 11.77 13.44 -0.39
CA ASP A 153 10.81 13.77 -1.45
C ASP A 153 9.37 13.44 -1.03
N ILE A 154 9.16 12.39 -0.21
CA ILE A 154 7.86 12.09 0.40
C ILE A 154 7.45 13.15 1.42
N GLU A 155 8.37 13.62 2.26
CA GLU A 155 8.13 14.71 3.21
C GLU A 155 7.76 16.03 2.49
N ASN A 156 8.46 16.35 1.40
CA ASN A 156 8.15 17.50 0.54
C ASN A 156 6.89 17.32 -0.33
N ARG A 157 6.43 16.08 -0.55
CA ARG A 157 5.36 15.70 -1.51
C ARG A 157 5.72 15.99 -2.97
N GLU A 158 6.94 15.63 -3.33
CA GLU A 158 7.55 15.85 -4.64
C GLU A 158 7.79 14.52 -5.40
N LEU A 159 7.50 14.52 -6.69
CA LEU A 159 7.84 13.45 -7.63
C LEU A 159 9.10 13.85 -8.40
N ARG A 160 10.25 13.38 -7.90
CA ARG A 160 11.57 13.59 -8.51
C ARG A 160 12.00 12.33 -9.27
N LEU A 161 12.42 12.49 -10.52
CA LEU A 161 12.96 11.39 -11.33
C LEU A 161 14.26 10.82 -10.72
N VAL A 162 14.44 9.50 -10.83
CA VAL A 162 15.72 8.83 -10.49
C VAL A 162 16.82 9.17 -11.49
N SER A 163 16.50 9.17 -12.78
CA SER A 163 17.41 9.43 -13.90
C SER A 163 16.99 10.69 -14.64
N ASN A 164 17.94 11.58 -14.94
CA ASN A 164 17.73 12.75 -15.81
C ASN A 164 17.23 12.37 -17.22
N TYR A 165 17.42 11.11 -17.63
CA TYR A 165 17.01 10.55 -18.92
C TYR A 165 15.79 9.63 -18.81
N GLY A 166 15.15 9.51 -17.63
CA GLY A 166 14.15 8.47 -17.34
C GLY A 166 12.99 8.40 -18.34
N PHE A 167 12.46 9.54 -18.82
CA PHE A 167 11.40 9.58 -19.84
C PHE A 167 11.86 9.22 -21.27
N ILE A 168 13.18 9.25 -21.54
CA ILE A 168 13.80 8.84 -22.83
C ILE A 168 14.13 7.34 -22.79
N GLU A 169 14.64 6.87 -21.65
CA GLU A 169 14.92 5.47 -21.38
C GLU A 169 13.61 4.66 -21.44
N ASP A 170 12.59 5.13 -20.71
CA ASP A 170 11.31 4.47 -20.50
C ASP A 170 10.15 5.48 -20.52
N PRO A 171 9.48 5.65 -21.68
CA PRO A 171 8.40 6.62 -21.83
C PRO A 171 7.15 6.34 -21.01
N VAL A 172 6.93 5.12 -20.48
CA VAL A 172 5.72 4.82 -19.69
C VAL A 172 5.70 5.63 -18.39
N ARG A 173 6.88 6.06 -17.92
CA ARG A 173 7.05 6.92 -16.74
C ARG A 173 6.31 8.25 -16.86
N MET A 174 6.04 8.72 -18.07
CA MET A 174 5.24 9.93 -18.29
C MET A 174 3.77 9.71 -17.89
N ILE A 175 3.22 8.55 -18.24
CA ILE A 175 1.87 8.14 -17.83
C ILE A 175 1.83 7.87 -16.32
N ARG A 176 2.85 7.19 -15.78
CA ARG A 176 3.01 6.97 -14.33
C ARG A 176 3.13 8.28 -13.54
N ALA A 177 3.83 9.28 -14.06
CA ALA A 177 3.88 10.62 -13.45
C ALA A 177 2.48 11.22 -13.31
N ALA A 178 1.68 11.20 -14.39
CA ALA A 178 0.32 11.72 -14.38
C ALA A 178 -0.62 10.92 -13.48
N ARG A 179 -0.49 9.57 -13.43
CA ARG A 179 -1.23 8.70 -12.50
C ARG A 179 -0.86 8.99 -11.04
N LEU A 180 0.43 9.06 -10.70
CA LEU A 180 0.90 9.32 -9.34
C LEU A 180 0.58 10.75 -8.87
N MET A 181 0.66 11.76 -9.74
CA MET A 181 0.14 13.11 -9.43
C MET A 181 -1.36 13.10 -9.13
N ALA A 182 -2.15 12.33 -9.86
CA ALA A 182 -3.60 12.22 -9.62
C ALA A 182 -3.94 11.47 -8.32
N ARG A 183 -3.25 10.35 -8.05
CA ARG A 183 -3.39 9.53 -6.82
C ARG A 183 -2.92 10.28 -5.58
N LEU A 184 -1.65 10.66 -5.55
CA LEU A 184 -0.98 11.18 -4.35
C LEU A 184 -1.24 12.67 -4.11
N SER A 185 -1.72 13.40 -5.13
CA SER A 185 -1.85 14.88 -5.11
C SER A 185 -0.51 15.61 -4.95
N TRP A 186 0.59 14.96 -5.34
CA TRP A 186 1.96 15.49 -5.32
C TRP A 186 2.28 16.27 -6.60
N GLN A 187 3.32 17.09 -6.57
CA GLN A 187 3.82 17.85 -7.72
C GLN A 187 5.14 17.26 -8.22
N MET A 188 5.53 17.50 -9.48
CA MET A 188 6.87 17.14 -9.96
C MET A 188 7.88 18.22 -9.58
N ASP A 189 9.10 17.83 -9.20
CA ASP A 189 10.21 18.78 -9.02
C ASP A 189 10.45 19.58 -10.33
N GLU A 190 10.94 20.81 -10.24
CA GLU A 190 11.11 21.72 -11.39
C GLU A 190 11.86 21.06 -12.57
N LYS A 191 12.92 20.30 -12.28
CA LYS A 191 13.71 19.60 -13.31
C LYS A 191 12.93 18.45 -13.92
N THR A 192 12.20 17.72 -13.09
CA THR A 192 11.32 16.62 -13.51
C THR A 192 10.16 17.13 -14.37
N GLN A 193 9.51 18.23 -14.00
CA GLN A 193 8.49 18.90 -14.80
C GLN A 193 9.05 19.40 -16.14
N ALA A 194 10.24 20.02 -16.15
CA ALA A 194 10.89 20.46 -17.37
C ALA A 194 11.16 19.28 -18.34
N ARG A 195 11.68 18.15 -17.83
CA ARG A 195 11.90 16.92 -18.62
C ARG A 195 10.59 16.31 -19.12
N TYR A 196 9.52 16.38 -18.33
CA TYR A 196 8.19 15.89 -18.71
C TYR A 196 7.60 16.68 -19.89
N GLU A 197 7.70 18.01 -19.87
CA GLU A 197 7.25 18.83 -21.00
C GLU A 197 8.15 18.68 -22.24
N THR A 198 9.47 18.53 -22.10
CA THR A 198 10.35 18.14 -23.23
C THR A 198 9.88 16.82 -23.86
N GLY A 199 9.61 15.79 -23.06
CA GLY A 199 9.15 14.50 -23.59
C GLY A 199 7.76 14.55 -24.24
N LYS A 200 6.89 15.48 -23.82
CA LYS A 200 5.58 15.74 -24.47
C LYS A 200 5.76 16.42 -25.82
N GLN A 201 6.72 17.34 -25.93
CA GLN A 201 7.04 18.07 -27.17
C GLN A 201 7.79 17.20 -28.19
N GLU A 202 8.78 16.41 -27.74
CA GLU A 202 9.57 15.51 -28.59
C GLU A 202 8.90 14.14 -28.84
N GLY A 203 7.77 13.86 -28.18
CA GLY A 203 6.91 12.71 -28.49
C GLY A 203 7.46 11.35 -28.06
N TYR A 204 8.25 11.29 -26.97
CA TYR A 204 8.91 10.05 -26.50
C TYR A 204 7.95 8.88 -26.29
N ILE A 205 6.69 9.15 -25.93
CA ILE A 205 5.62 8.16 -25.75
C ILE A 205 5.40 7.24 -26.98
N SER A 206 5.84 7.67 -28.17
CA SER A 206 5.81 6.86 -29.39
C SER A 206 6.67 5.57 -29.30
N ALA A 207 7.67 5.53 -28.42
CA ALA A 207 8.52 4.36 -28.18
C ALA A 207 8.01 3.42 -27.08
N MET A 208 6.81 3.66 -26.52
CA MET A 208 6.18 2.80 -25.51
C MET A 208 5.65 1.48 -26.13
N ASP A 209 6.12 0.36 -25.59
CA ASP A 209 5.70 -0.98 -26.01
C ASP A 209 4.25 -1.33 -25.60
N GLU A 210 3.79 -2.49 -26.05
CA GLU A 210 2.43 -2.97 -25.83
C GLU A 210 2.18 -3.49 -24.41
N PHE A 211 3.19 -4.07 -23.75
CA PHE A 211 3.06 -4.60 -22.39
C PHE A 211 2.89 -3.48 -21.37
N HIS A 212 3.78 -2.49 -21.39
CA HIS A 212 3.70 -1.34 -20.48
C HIS A 212 2.43 -0.50 -20.71
N ARG A 213 1.95 -0.43 -21.96
CA ARG A 213 0.66 0.18 -22.32
C ARG A 213 -0.51 -0.57 -21.69
N GLY A 214 -0.52 -1.90 -21.81
CA GLY A 214 -1.52 -2.75 -21.20
C GLY A 214 -1.56 -2.62 -19.68
N TYR A 215 -0.38 -2.73 -19.06
CA TYR A 215 -0.16 -2.58 -17.62
C TYR A 215 -0.66 -1.22 -17.10
N GLU A 216 -0.21 -0.08 -17.66
CA GLU A 216 -0.67 1.24 -17.18
C GLU A 216 -2.12 1.58 -17.58
N THR A 217 -2.75 0.83 -18.50
CA THR A 217 -4.20 0.93 -18.75
C THR A 217 -4.99 0.17 -17.68
N GLU A 218 -4.55 -1.03 -17.34
CA GLU A 218 -5.10 -1.89 -16.29
C GLU A 218 -5.02 -1.21 -14.91
N GLU A 219 -3.86 -0.62 -14.61
CA GLU A 219 -3.59 0.12 -13.39
C GLU A 219 -4.51 1.32 -13.15
N ILE A 220 -5.22 1.85 -14.15
CA ILE A 220 -6.27 2.88 -13.93
C ILE A 220 -7.41 2.27 -13.10
N PHE A 221 -7.87 1.08 -13.46
CA PHE A 221 -8.87 0.32 -12.69
C PHE A 221 -8.30 -0.13 -11.32
N HIS A 222 -6.98 -0.32 -11.30
CA HIS A 222 -6.08 -0.38 -10.15
C HIS A 222 -6.14 0.80 -9.15
N GLU A 223 -6.71 1.97 -9.45
CA GLU A 223 -6.68 3.12 -8.54
C GLU A 223 -7.92 3.28 -7.64
N GLU A 224 -7.75 3.99 -6.52
CA GLU A 224 -8.80 4.24 -5.50
C GLU A 224 -9.90 5.19 -5.98
N ASP A 225 -9.50 6.21 -6.75
CA ASP A 225 -10.39 7.05 -7.55
C ASP A 225 -9.97 6.90 -9.03
N PRO A 226 -10.45 5.85 -9.72
CA PRO A 226 -10.03 5.58 -11.09
C PRO A 226 -10.58 6.63 -12.07
N LEU A 227 -11.68 7.29 -11.70
CA LEU A 227 -12.27 8.38 -12.49
C LEU A 227 -11.38 9.62 -12.45
N ARG A 228 -10.94 10.05 -11.27
CA ARG A 228 -9.98 11.16 -11.09
C ARG A 228 -8.68 10.92 -11.85
N VAL A 229 -8.17 9.68 -11.80
CA VAL A 229 -6.95 9.28 -12.53
C VAL A 229 -7.19 9.32 -14.04
N LEU A 230 -8.28 8.72 -14.53
CA LEU A 230 -8.66 8.75 -15.94
C LEU A 230 -8.84 10.19 -16.45
N THR A 231 -9.52 11.06 -15.70
CA THR A 231 -9.69 12.47 -16.04
C THR A 231 -8.37 13.24 -16.09
N ARG A 232 -7.41 12.98 -15.19
CA ARG A 232 -6.07 13.60 -15.29
C ARG A 232 -5.31 13.08 -16.51
N LEU A 233 -5.35 11.78 -16.79
CA LEU A 233 -4.73 11.19 -17.98
C LEU A 233 -5.36 11.70 -19.28
N GLU A 234 -6.67 11.98 -19.29
CA GLU A 234 -7.38 12.55 -20.43
C GLU A 234 -7.01 14.03 -20.65
N ALA A 235 -6.93 14.82 -19.56
CA ALA A 235 -6.49 16.22 -19.60
C ALA A 235 -5.02 16.39 -20.01
N GLU A 236 -4.12 15.48 -19.62
CA GLU A 236 -2.73 15.44 -20.09
C GLU A 236 -2.60 14.89 -21.53
N GLY A 237 -3.66 14.31 -22.08
CA GLY A 237 -3.70 13.74 -23.43
C GLY A 237 -3.11 12.34 -23.56
N TRP A 238 -2.94 11.59 -22.46
CA TRP A 238 -2.34 10.25 -22.43
C TRP A 238 -3.30 9.12 -22.80
N VAL A 239 -4.62 9.26 -22.58
CA VAL A 239 -5.60 8.17 -22.84
C VAL A 239 -5.57 7.68 -24.29
N LYS A 240 -5.28 8.57 -25.25
CA LYS A 240 -5.10 8.23 -26.68
C LYS A 240 -3.87 7.33 -26.97
N HIS A 241 -2.89 7.28 -26.05
CA HIS A 241 -1.73 6.40 -26.14
C HIS A 241 -1.95 5.08 -25.38
N LEU A 242 -2.83 5.07 -24.37
CA LEU A 242 -3.28 3.87 -23.68
C LEU A 242 -4.33 3.12 -24.49
N PHE A 243 -5.59 3.58 -24.46
CA PHE A 243 -6.71 2.95 -25.14
C PHE A 243 -7.71 4.01 -25.65
N PRO A 244 -7.67 4.42 -26.94
CA PRO A 244 -8.42 5.57 -27.46
C PRO A 244 -9.96 5.54 -27.29
N ALA A 245 -10.56 4.37 -27.03
CA ALA A 245 -11.99 4.25 -26.80
C ALA A 245 -12.41 4.43 -25.33
N LEU A 246 -11.47 4.44 -24.38
CA LEU A 246 -11.69 4.79 -22.97
C LEU A 246 -11.77 6.32 -22.82
N SER A 247 -12.61 6.82 -21.92
CA SER A 247 -12.78 8.26 -21.63
C SER A 247 -13.63 8.44 -20.37
N ALA A 248 -13.33 9.43 -19.53
CA ALA A 248 -14.12 9.73 -18.33
C ALA A 248 -15.58 10.08 -18.67
N ALA A 249 -15.84 10.69 -19.84
CA ALA A 249 -17.21 10.98 -20.29
C ALA A 249 -18.06 9.72 -20.55
N LYS A 250 -17.42 8.56 -20.78
CA LYS A 250 -18.10 7.27 -20.97
C LYS A 250 -18.40 6.53 -19.66
N ALA A 251 -17.84 6.99 -18.54
CA ALA A 251 -18.10 6.40 -17.23
C ALA A 251 -19.51 6.72 -16.70
N ASN A 252 -19.96 5.91 -15.74
CA ASN A 252 -21.12 6.16 -14.89
C ASN A 252 -20.65 6.69 -13.52
N VAL A 253 -20.44 8.00 -13.44
CA VAL A 253 -19.89 8.71 -12.27
C VAL A 253 -20.69 8.40 -10.99
N THR A 254 -22.02 8.49 -11.06
CA THR A 254 -22.89 8.36 -9.87
C THR A 254 -22.87 6.97 -9.24
N GLU A 255 -22.65 5.89 -10.00
CA GLU A 255 -22.48 4.56 -9.40
C GLU A 255 -21.05 4.32 -8.91
N LEU A 256 -20.02 4.88 -9.56
CA LEU A 256 -18.63 4.87 -9.04
C LEU A 256 -18.51 5.58 -7.68
N GLU A 257 -19.17 6.74 -7.52
CA GLU A 257 -19.20 7.47 -6.25
C GLU A 257 -19.83 6.62 -5.14
N LYS A 258 -21.04 6.08 -5.36
CA LYS A 258 -21.71 5.18 -4.42
C LYS A 258 -20.91 3.92 -4.10
N LEU A 259 -20.23 3.34 -5.10
CA LEU A 259 -19.42 2.13 -4.94
C LEU A 259 -18.23 2.40 -4.02
N ARG A 260 -17.54 3.54 -4.19
CA ARG A 260 -16.44 3.97 -3.31
C ARG A 260 -16.94 4.28 -1.90
N ASP A 261 -18.03 5.01 -1.76
CA ASP A 261 -18.59 5.36 -0.45
C ASP A 261 -19.00 4.09 0.34
N LEU A 262 -19.55 3.10 -0.35
CA LEU A 262 -19.87 1.78 0.21
C LEU A 262 -18.61 0.96 0.53
N GLN A 263 -17.58 1.01 -0.31
CA GLN A 263 -16.29 0.37 -0.04
C GLN A 263 -15.67 0.92 1.25
N GLY A 264 -15.71 2.24 1.45
CA GLY A 264 -15.25 2.89 2.68
C GLY A 264 -16.04 2.46 3.92
N GLN A 265 -17.38 2.34 3.80
CA GLN A 265 -18.24 1.84 4.88
C GLN A 265 -17.96 0.37 5.24
N LEU A 266 -17.73 -0.49 4.23
CA LEU A 266 -17.34 -1.89 4.44
C LEU A 266 -15.94 -2.01 5.07
N GLN A 267 -14.99 -1.17 4.65
CA GLN A 267 -13.63 -1.12 5.21
C GLN A 267 -13.64 -0.72 6.71
N ILE A 268 -14.54 0.18 7.14
CA ILE A 268 -14.72 0.52 8.56
C ILE A 268 -15.18 -0.69 9.39
N GLN A 269 -15.95 -1.62 8.79
CA GLN A 269 -16.34 -2.88 9.42
C GLN A 269 -15.30 -4.00 9.27
N GLY A 270 -14.12 -3.73 8.68
CA GLY A 270 -13.04 -4.70 8.47
C GLY A 270 -13.10 -5.50 7.17
N ILE A 271 -14.07 -5.22 6.28
CA ILE A 271 -14.18 -5.87 4.97
C ILE A 271 -13.37 -5.06 3.94
N HIS A 272 -12.12 -5.45 3.73
CA HIS A 272 -11.20 -4.83 2.78
C HIS A 272 -11.40 -5.39 1.35
N ALA A 273 -12.40 -4.86 0.63
CA ALA A 273 -12.67 -5.25 -0.76
C ALA A 273 -11.80 -4.47 -1.77
N GLU A 274 -11.24 -5.17 -2.77
CA GLU A 274 -10.60 -4.52 -3.91
C GLU A 274 -11.67 -4.14 -4.96
N ALA A 275 -11.96 -2.85 -5.13
CA ALA A 275 -13.02 -2.37 -6.01
C ALA A 275 -12.70 -2.44 -7.52
N SER A 276 -11.51 -2.88 -7.93
CA SER A 276 -11.03 -2.83 -9.33
C SER A 276 -11.95 -3.53 -10.33
N GLY A 277 -12.39 -4.76 -10.03
CA GLY A 277 -13.35 -5.49 -10.85
C GLY A 277 -14.74 -4.85 -10.90
N ALA A 278 -15.19 -4.25 -9.79
CA ALA A 278 -16.46 -3.54 -9.67
C ALA A 278 -16.45 -2.15 -10.34
N ASN A 279 -15.29 -1.49 -10.39
CA ASN A 279 -15.06 -0.24 -11.10
C ASN A 279 -15.15 -0.42 -12.62
N PHE A 280 -14.70 -1.56 -13.15
CA PHE A 280 -14.66 -1.85 -14.59
C PHE A 280 -15.99 -1.59 -15.33
N PRO A 281 -17.13 -2.23 -14.99
CA PRO A 281 -18.38 -2.04 -15.72
C PRO A 281 -18.88 -0.59 -15.71
N TYR A 282 -18.62 0.17 -14.64
CA TYR A 282 -19.03 1.58 -14.56
C TYR A 282 -18.10 2.53 -15.29
N LEU A 283 -16.79 2.27 -15.34
CA LEU A 283 -15.86 3.03 -16.18
C LEU A 283 -16.12 2.78 -17.67
N THR A 284 -16.46 1.55 -18.05
CA THR A 284 -16.77 1.18 -19.44
C THR A 284 -18.23 1.39 -19.86
N ALA A 285 -19.08 1.98 -19.01
CA ALA A 285 -20.54 1.93 -19.12
C ALA A 285 -21.13 2.40 -20.47
N LYS A 286 -20.49 3.34 -21.16
CA LYS A 286 -20.91 3.86 -22.48
C LYS A 286 -19.92 3.51 -23.62
N MET A 287 -19.10 2.48 -23.44
CA MET A 287 -18.23 1.94 -24.50
C MET A 287 -18.97 0.91 -25.35
N ALA A 288 -18.60 0.76 -26.63
CA ALA A 288 -19.20 -0.29 -27.45
C ALA A 288 -18.70 -1.68 -27.00
N PRO A 289 -19.51 -2.76 -27.03
CA PRO A 289 -19.09 -4.08 -26.55
C PRO A 289 -17.80 -4.61 -27.19
N LYS A 290 -17.58 -4.31 -28.49
CA LYS A 290 -16.33 -4.63 -29.19
C LYS A 290 -15.10 -3.92 -28.60
N ASP A 291 -15.25 -2.69 -28.11
CA ASP A 291 -14.17 -1.89 -27.54
C ASP A 291 -13.86 -2.38 -26.12
N VAL A 292 -14.89 -2.80 -25.36
CA VAL A 292 -14.74 -3.43 -24.03
C VAL A 292 -14.01 -4.78 -24.15
N ALA A 293 -14.35 -5.59 -25.15
CA ALA A 293 -13.66 -6.85 -25.43
C ALA A 293 -12.20 -6.65 -25.90
N ALA A 294 -11.92 -5.56 -26.63
CA ALA A 294 -10.55 -5.20 -26.99
C ALA A 294 -9.75 -4.66 -25.80
N LEU A 295 -10.38 -3.87 -24.91
CA LEU A 295 -9.76 -3.36 -23.68
C LEU A 295 -9.30 -4.51 -22.77
N LYS A 296 -10.17 -5.50 -22.50
CA LYS A 296 -9.82 -6.71 -21.74
C LYS A 296 -8.61 -7.45 -22.33
N LYS A 297 -8.56 -7.57 -23.65
CA LYS A 297 -7.43 -8.21 -24.36
C LYS A 297 -6.12 -7.41 -24.29
N SER A 298 -6.18 -6.10 -24.02
CA SER A 298 -4.98 -5.28 -23.83
C SER A 298 -4.41 -5.31 -22.41
N PHE A 299 -5.12 -5.84 -21.41
CA PHE A 299 -4.62 -5.92 -20.03
C PHE A 299 -3.45 -6.90 -19.90
N ALA A 300 -2.47 -6.54 -19.07
CA ALA A 300 -1.25 -7.32 -18.87
C ALA A 300 -1.49 -8.57 -18.00
N ARG A 301 -2.36 -8.46 -16.99
CA ARG A 301 -2.70 -9.56 -16.06
C ARG A 301 -4.03 -10.18 -16.49
N GLN A 302 -4.00 -11.24 -17.29
CA GLN A 302 -5.23 -11.90 -17.75
C GLN A 302 -6.07 -12.51 -16.61
N GLY A 303 -5.49 -12.73 -15.42
CA GLY A 303 -6.24 -13.04 -14.20
C GLY A 303 -7.22 -11.94 -13.79
N PHE A 304 -6.89 -10.66 -14.01
CA PHE A 304 -7.82 -9.55 -13.74
C PHE A 304 -9.02 -9.57 -14.71
N VAL A 305 -8.84 -10.02 -15.96
CA VAL A 305 -9.96 -10.26 -16.89
C VAL A 305 -10.88 -11.35 -16.35
N ALA A 306 -10.30 -12.43 -15.83
CA ALA A 306 -11.07 -13.52 -15.20
C ALA A 306 -11.80 -13.06 -13.92
N GLU A 307 -11.20 -12.18 -13.11
CA GLU A 307 -11.87 -11.56 -11.94
C GLU A 307 -13.08 -10.72 -12.37
N ILE A 308 -12.94 -9.86 -13.39
CA ILE A 308 -14.05 -9.07 -13.95
C ILE A 308 -15.18 -9.97 -14.46
N GLU A 309 -14.86 -11.12 -15.05
CA GLU A 309 -15.85 -12.04 -15.63
C GLU A 309 -16.51 -12.95 -14.59
N ALA A 310 -15.78 -13.36 -13.54
CA ALA A 310 -16.31 -14.16 -12.44
C ALA A 310 -17.18 -13.36 -11.46
N LEU A 311 -16.90 -12.06 -11.26
CA LEU A 311 -17.53 -11.20 -10.24
C LEU A 311 -19.07 -11.31 -10.21
N GLU A 312 -19.69 -11.29 -11.37
CA GLU A 312 -21.16 -11.30 -11.52
C GLU A 312 -21.79 -12.66 -11.16
N ASP A 313 -21.06 -13.76 -11.25
CA ASP A 313 -21.54 -15.11 -10.89
C ASP A 313 -21.15 -15.50 -9.46
N GLU A 314 -19.95 -15.12 -9.00
CA GLU A 314 -19.58 -15.18 -7.57
C GLU A 314 -20.58 -14.41 -6.71
N ALA A 315 -20.97 -13.20 -7.14
CA ALA A 315 -21.98 -12.39 -6.48
C ALA A 315 -23.36 -13.05 -6.45
N LYS A 316 -23.79 -13.74 -7.52
CA LYS A 316 -25.07 -14.50 -7.51
C LYS A 316 -25.02 -15.66 -6.53
N ALA A 317 -23.91 -16.39 -6.46
CA ALA A 317 -23.71 -17.46 -5.49
C ALA A 317 -23.78 -16.91 -4.06
N PHE A 318 -23.01 -15.86 -3.76
CA PHE A 318 -23.00 -15.21 -2.45
C PHE A 318 -24.37 -14.62 -2.07
N ALA A 319 -25.07 -13.95 -2.99
CA ALA A 319 -26.42 -13.43 -2.75
C ALA A 319 -27.45 -14.55 -2.47
N THR A 320 -27.26 -15.73 -3.05
CA THR A 320 -28.09 -16.92 -2.80
C THR A 320 -27.82 -17.47 -1.40
N GLU A 321 -26.56 -17.59 -1.01
CA GLU A 321 -26.15 -18.05 0.32
C GLU A 321 -26.62 -17.08 1.43
N LEU A 322 -26.42 -15.77 1.23
CA LEU A 322 -26.88 -14.70 2.11
C LEU A 322 -28.41 -14.61 2.20
N SER A 323 -29.13 -15.12 1.21
CA SER A 323 -30.60 -15.29 1.25
C SER A 323 -31.05 -16.62 1.88
N GLY A 324 -30.13 -17.57 2.07
CA GLY A 324 -30.41 -18.92 2.54
C GLY A 324 -30.55 -19.05 4.06
N LYS A 325 -30.93 -20.25 4.51
CA LYS A 325 -31.06 -20.59 5.94
C LYS A 325 -29.74 -20.44 6.72
N GLY A 326 -28.60 -20.58 6.05
CA GLY A 326 -27.26 -20.42 6.63
C GLY A 326 -26.93 -18.99 7.06
N ALA A 327 -27.75 -18.00 6.69
CA ALA A 327 -27.64 -16.60 7.10
C ALA A 327 -28.96 -16.07 7.69
N ALA A 328 -29.77 -16.92 8.32
CA ALA A 328 -31.12 -16.55 8.78
C ALA A 328 -31.10 -15.57 9.97
N THR A 329 -30.15 -15.73 10.89
CA THR A 329 -29.94 -14.85 12.05
C THR A 329 -28.87 -13.79 11.78
N PRO A 330 -28.88 -12.66 12.51
CA PRO A 330 -27.82 -11.64 12.44
C PRO A 330 -26.41 -12.22 12.64
N SER A 331 -26.20 -13.07 13.66
CA SER A 331 -24.88 -13.65 13.95
C SER A 331 -24.36 -14.55 12.82
N GLN A 332 -25.24 -15.33 12.20
CA GLN A 332 -24.92 -16.15 11.03
C GLN A 332 -24.58 -15.28 9.81
N ALA A 333 -25.36 -14.24 9.54
CA ALA A 333 -25.10 -13.31 8.44
C ALA A 333 -23.78 -12.54 8.63
N TRP A 334 -23.45 -12.14 9.86
CA TRP A 334 -22.17 -11.51 10.19
C TRP A 334 -20.98 -12.44 9.92
N LYS A 335 -21.08 -13.73 10.32
CA LYS A 335 -20.05 -14.74 10.08
C LYS A 335 -19.83 -14.96 8.59
N LEU A 336 -20.92 -15.14 7.82
CA LEU A 336 -20.87 -15.29 6.37
C LEU A 336 -20.22 -14.07 5.69
N LEU A 337 -20.52 -12.85 6.16
CA LEU A 337 -19.90 -11.61 5.66
C LEU A 337 -18.41 -11.46 6.02
N HIS A 338 -17.88 -12.21 6.99
CA HIS A 338 -16.45 -12.24 7.30
C HIS A 338 -15.70 -13.44 6.70
N SER A 339 -16.41 -14.48 6.25
CA SER A 339 -15.82 -15.65 5.57
C SER A 339 -15.89 -15.60 4.03
N ALA A 340 -16.82 -14.82 3.46
CA ALA A 340 -16.98 -14.70 2.02
C ALA A 340 -15.97 -13.75 1.36
N LYS A 341 -15.83 -13.85 0.04
CA LYS A 341 -14.91 -13.05 -0.77
C LYS A 341 -15.29 -11.54 -0.73
N PRO A 342 -14.40 -10.64 -0.25
CA PRO A 342 -14.71 -9.21 -0.09
C PRO A 342 -15.25 -8.52 -1.35
N GLU A 343 -14.72 -8.85 -2.53
CA GLU A 343 -15.15 -8.28 -3.81
C GLU A 343 -16.61 -8.64 -4.14
N SER A 344 -17.02 -9.89 -3.87
CA SER A 344 -18.40 -10.35 -4.06
C SER A 344 -19.36 -9.70 -3.06
N ILE A 345 -18.90 -9.42 -1.83
CA ILE A 345 -19.67 -8.71 -0.81
C ILE A 345 -19.96 -7.28 -1.26
N LEU A 346 -18.92 -6.54 -1.69
CA LEU A 346 -19.04 -5.18 -2.22
C LEU A 346 -20.03 -5.14 -3.41
N TRP A 347 -19.92 -6.08 -4.35
CA TRP A 347 -20.76 -6.11 -5.54
C TRP A 347 -22.23 -6.41 -5.22
N VAL A 348 -22.52 -7.38 -4.34
CA VAL A 348 -23.90 -7.67 -3.92
C VAL A 348 -24.50 -6.52 -3.10
N ALA A 349 -23.74 -5.90 -2.20
CA ALA A 349 -24.19 -4.75 -1.42
C ALA A 349 -24.59 -3.57 -2.34
N HIS A 350 -23.81 -3.33 -3.39
CA HIS A 350 -24.03 -2.26 -4.35
C HIS A 350 -25.20 -2.54 -5.33
N THR A 351 -25.28 -3.76 -5.88
CA THR A 351 -26.20 -4.08 -6.99
C THR A 351 -27.53 -4.70 -6.57
N SER A 352 -27.61 -5.32 -5.40
CA SER A 352 -28.78 -6.12 -5.00
C SER A 352 -30.02 -5.28 -4.75
N LYS A 353 -31.10 -5.61 -5.46
CA LYS A 353 -32.44 -5.01 -5.28
C LYS A 353 -33.34 -5.80 -4.34
N ASN A 354 -32.83 -6.88 -3.73
CA ASN A 354 -33.58 -7.70 -2.78
C ASN A 354 -33.61 -7.02 -1.40
N ALA A 355 -34.79 -6.58 -0.95
CA ALA A 355 -34.97 -5.94 0.35
C ALA A 355 -34.47 -6.78 1.54
N GLY A 356 -34.56 -8.11 1.46
CA GLY A 356 -34.02 -9.00 2.50
C GLY A 356 -32.49 -8.99 2.59
N ILE A 357 -31.80 -8.82 1.45
CA ILE A 357 -30.34 -8.65 1.41
C ILE A 357 -29.96 -7.25 1.87
N GLN A 358 -30.64 -6.21 1.36
CA GLN A 358 -30.37 -4.82 1.73
C GLN A 358 -30.60 -4.54 3.22
N ASN A 359 -31.61 -5.16 3.84
CA ASN A 359 -31.80 -5.06 5.29
C ASN A 359 -30.65 -5.70 6.09
N LYS A 360 -30.06 -6.82 5.63
CA LYS A 360 -28.88 -7.43 6.27
C LYS A 360 -27.65 -6.53 6.14
N PHE A 361 -27.42 -5.93 4.97
CA PHE A 361 -26.34 -4.95 4.80
C PHE A 361 -26.53 -3.68 5.63
N LYS A 362 -27.77 -3.17 5.73
CA LYS A 362 -28.08 -2.05 6.62
C LYS A 362 -27.78 -2.38 8.08
N GLY A 363 -28.20 -3.56 8.57
CA GLY A 363 -27.89 -4.03 9.92
C GLY A 363 -26.38 -4.16 10.16
N PHE A 364 -25.66 -4.78 9.22
CA PHE A 364 -24.20 -4.91 9.24
C PHE A 364 -23.48 -3.55 9.35
N LEU A 365 -23.86 -2.58 8.53
CA LEU A 365 -23.21 -1.27 8.47
C LEU A 365 -23.59 -0.33 9.63
N THR A 366 -24.62 -0.64 10.43
CA THR A 366 -25.13 0.25 11.48
C THR A 366 -25.36 -0.45 12.82
N GLU A 367 -26.38 -1.30 12.91
CA GLU A 367 -26.84 -1.96 14.14
C GLU A 367 -25.78 -2.89 14.75
N TRP A 368 -25.05 -3.64 13.91
CA TRP A 368 -24.11 -4.68 14.38
C TRP A 368 -22.79 -4.06 14.87
N ALA A 369 -22.41 -2.90 14.35
CA ALA A 369 -21.32 -2.10 14.90
C ALA A 369 -21.66 -1.55 16.29
N GLN A 370 -22.91 -1.10 16.51
CA GLN A 370 -23.39 -0.69 17.83
C GLN A 370 -23.48 -1.86 18.81
N ALA A 371 -23.76 -3.08 18.35
CA ALA A 371 -23.76 -4.27 19.21
C ALA A 371 -22.37 -4.55 19.83
N LYS A 372 -21.26 -4.29 19.12
CA LYS A 372 -19.90 -4.37 19.73
C LYS A 372 -19.65 -3.35 20.84
N GLN A 373 -20.32 -2.19 20.78
CA GLN A 373 -20.22 -1.14 21.82
C GLN A 373 -21.07 -1.45 23.06
N LYS A 374 -22.06 -2.35 22.93
CA LYS A 374 -22.94 -2.81 24.01
C LYS A 374 -22.37 -4.01 24.80
N LEU A 375 -21.16 -4.47 24.48
CA LEU A 375 -20.51 -5.57 25.20
C LEU A 375 -20.24 -5.17 26.67
N PRO A 376 -20.68 -5.96 27.66
CA PRO A 376 -20.74 -5.52 29.05
C PRO A 376 -19.40 -5.77 29.77
N TYR A 377 -18.32 -5.14 29.31
CA TYR A 377 -16.96 -5.35 29.83
C TYR A 377 -16.85 -5.17 31.36
N THR A 378 -17.52 -4.17 31.92
CA THR A 378 -17.59 -3.93 33.38
C THR A 378 -18.19 -5.14 34.12
N LEU A 379 -19.26 -5.73 33.58
CA LEU A 379 -19.92 -6.89 34.18
C LEU A 379 -19.02 -8.14 34.09
N MET A 380 -18.31 -8.32 32.98
CA MET A 380 -17.33 -9.39 32.85
C MET A 380 -16.23 -9.25 33.90
N GLN A 381 -15.71 -8.03 34.12
CA GLN A 381 -14.73 -7.74 35.16
C GLN A 381 -15.27 -7.98 36.58
N GLU A 382 -16.51 -7.57 36.90
CA GLU A 382 -17.20 -7.90 38.16
C GLU A 382 -17.29 -9.41 38.38
N MET A 383 -17.63 -10.16 37.33
CA MET A 383 -17.72 -11.63 37.31
C MET A 383 -16.34 -12.32 37.27
N ARG A 384 -15.23 -11.60 37.47
CA ARG A 384 -13.83 -12.10 37.40
C ARG A 384 -13.42 -12.65 36.02
N ILE A 385 -14.17 -12.34 34.98
CA ILE A 385 -13.89 -12.73 33.59
C ILE A 385 -12.98 -11.66 32.97
N VAL A 386 -11.67 -11.88 33.10
CA VAL A 386 -10.60 -10.95 32.70
C VAL A 386 -9.89 -11.36 31.41
N PRO A 387 -9.23 -10.42 30.67
CA PRO A 387 -8.50 -10.73 29.44
C PRO A 387 -7.38 -11.78 29.55
N GLU A 388 -6.89 -12.08 30.75
CA GLU A 388 -5.89 -13.11 31.01
C GLU A 388 -6.46 -14.55 30.92
N LEU A 389 -7.78 -14.72 30.92
CA LEU A 389 -8.42 -16.03 30.75
C LEU A 389 -8.32 -16.47 29.28
N PRO A 390 -7.81 -17.69 28.97
CA PRO A 390 -7.70 -18.17 27.59
C PRO A 390 -9.02 -18.18 26.79
N VAL A 391 -10.16 -18.31 27.49
CA VAL A 391 -11.51 -18.35 26.89
C VAL A 391 -12.09 -16.95 26.63
N TYR A 392 -11.47 -15.88 27.13
CA TYR A 392 -12.01 -14.52 27.11
C TYR A 392 -12.37 -14.03 25.70
N GLY A 393 -11.49 -14.25 24.71
CA GLY A 393 -11.74 -13.88 23.31
C GLY A 393 -12.93 -14.62 22.70
N GLU A 394 -12.97 -15.95 22.85
CA GLU A 394 -14.11 -16.74 22.38
C GLU A 394 -15.43 -16.36 23.06
N LEU A 395 -15.38 -16.00 24.35
CA LEU A 395 -16.56 -15.62 25.13
C LEU A 395 -17.09 -14.24 24.71
N LEU A 396 -16.21 -13.29 24.38
CA LEU A 396 -16.61 -12.00 23.76
C LEU A 396 -17.30 -12.22 22.42
N ASP A 397 -16.74 -13.07 21.54
CA ASP A 397 -17.37 -13.39 20.25
C ASP A 397 -18.73 -14.08 20.44
N LYS A 398 -18.82 -15.08 21.33
CA LYS A 398 -20.09 -15.76 21.66
C LYS A 398 -21.14 -14.78 22.19
N LEU A 399 -20.79 -13.95 23.19
CA LEU A 399 -21.71 -12.96 23.76
C LEU A 399 -22.11 -11.89 22.74
N PHE A 400 -21.19 -11.46 21.87
CA PHE A 400 -21.49 -10.58 20.73
C PHE A 400 -22.53 -11.19 19.79
N PHE A 401 -22.42 -12.48 19.46
CA PHE A 401 -23.38 -13.18 18.61
C PHE A 401 -24.76 -13.35 19.27
N GLU A 402 -24.83 -13.73 20.54
CA GLU A 402 -26.11 -13.88 21.26
C GLU A 402 -26.81 -12.53 21.50
N LEU A 403 -26.03 -11.45 21.69
CA LEU A 403 -26.51 -10.06 21.76
C LEU A 403 -27.01 -9.56 20.39
N MET A 404 -26.29 -9.87 19.30
CA MET A 404 -26.72 -9.57 17.93
C MET A 404 -28.02 -10.29 17.53
N ASP A 405 -28.21 -11.53 18.00
CA ASP A 405 -29.43 -12.30 17.76
C ASP A 405 -30.59 -11.87 18.68
N GLY A 406 -30.38 -10.88 19.56
CA GLY A 406 -31.42 -10.30 20.42
C GLY A 406 -31.81 -11.14 21.65
N LYS A 407 -30.97 -12.11 22.04
CA LYS A 407 -31.27 -13.07 23.13
C LYS A 407 -30.75 -12.63 24.50
N LEU A 408 -29.92 -11.59 24.55
CA LEU A 408 -29.34 -10.99 25.77
C LEU A 408 -29.75 -9.52 25.82
N GLY A 409 -31.01 -9.24 26.12
CA GLY A 409 -31.56 -7.88 26.14
C GLY A 409 -31.30 -7.14 27.46
N THR A 410 -31.14 -7.89 28.56
CA THR A 410 -31.06 -7.38 29.93
C THR A 410 -29.74 -7.75 30.62
N VAL A 411 -29.40 -6.99 31.66
CA VAL A 411 -28.21 -7.26 32.51
C VAL A 411 -28.34 -8.59 33.25
N GLU A 412 -29.57 -9.06 33.52
CA GLU A 412 -29.85 -10.32 34.21
C GLU A 412 -29.63 -11.53 33.30
N GLU A 413 -30.10 -11.48 32.05
CA GLU A 413 -29.78 -12.48 31.03
C GLU A 413 -28.27 -12.54 30.75
N MET A 414 -27.59 -11.39 30.68
CA MET A 414 -26.13 -11.33 30.53
C MET A 414 -25.40 -11.94 31.73
N LYS A 415 -25.89 -11.72 32.97
CA LYS A 415 -25.34 -12.35 34.17
C LYS A 415 -25.49 -13.87 34.13
N ALA A 416 -26.69 -14.38 33.86
CA ALA A 416 -26.97 -15.81 33.78
C ALA A 416 -26.17 -16.50 32.65
N TYR A 417 -25.91 -15.81 31.54
CA TYR A 417 -25.07 -16.32 30.45
C TYR A 417 -23.58 -16.36 30.80
N LEU A 418 -23.10 -15.41 31.60
CA LEU A 418 -21.69 -15.31 32.00
C LEU A 418 -21.34 -16.15 33.24
N GLU A 419 -22.32 -16.47 34.11
CA GLU A 419 -22.12 -17.20 35.36
C GLU A 419 -21.37 -18.55 35.18
N PRO A 420 -21.66 -19.41 34.18
CA PRO A 420 -20.91 -20.65 33.95
C PRO A 420 -19.44 -20.46 33.56
N TYR A 421 -19.03 -19.24 33.20
CA TYR A 421 -17.66 -18.88 32.81
C TYR A 421 -16.91 -18.08 33.88
N SER A 422 -17.54 -17.77 35.02
CA SER A 422 -16.91 -17.06 36.13
C SER A 422 -15.91 -17.98 36.85
N PRO A 423 -14.65 -17.58 37.04
CA PRO A 423 -13.70 -18.35 37.85
C PRO A 423 -14.20 -18.49 39.30
N PRO A 424 -14.02 -19.68 39.92
CA PRO A 424 -14.43 -19.89 41.31
C PRO A 424 -13.76 -18.86 42.22
N ALA A 425 -14.50 -18.40 43.24
CA ALA A 425 -14.00 -17.37 44.14
C ALA A 425 -12.69 -17.82 44.80
N PRO A 426 -11.67 -16.94 44.88
CA PRO A 426 -10.41 -17.29 45.53
C PRO A 426 -10.67 -17.67 47.00
N PRO A 427 -9.94 -18.65 47.55
CA PRO A 427 -10.15 -19.09 48.93
C PRO A 427 -9.98 -17.91 49.89
N PRO A 428 -10.83 -17.80 50.93
CA PRO A 428 -10.82 -16.66 51.84
C PRO A 428 -9.43 -16.52 52.48
N PRO A 429 -8.90 -15.29 52.62
CA PRO A 429 -7.56 -15.07 53.12
C PRO A 429 -7.42 -15.68 54.51
N VAL A 430 -6.49 -16.63 54.66
CA VAL A 430 -6.31 -17.38 55.91
C VAL A 430 -5.77 -16.41 56.97
N HIS A 431 -6.67 -15.88 57.79
CA HIS A 431 -6.33 -15.02 58.92
C HIS A 431 -5.55 -15.83 59.98
N LEU A 432 -4.23 -15.89 59.81
CA LEU A 432 -3.29 -16.48 60.75
C LEU A 432 -3.42 -15.77 62.11
N ARG A 433 -4.24 -16.34 62.99
CA ARG A 433 -4.44 -15.86 64.37
C ARG A 433 -3.10 -15.96 65.10
N ARG A 434 -2.42 -14.82 65.28
CA ARG A 434 -1.25 -14.72 66.16
C ARG A 434 -1.60 -15.33 67.53
N PRO A 435 -0.82 -16.29 68.06
CA PRO A 435 -1.06 -16.84 69.38
C PRO A 435 -0.90 -15.74 70.44
N ARG A 436 -1.80 -15.70 71.43
CA ARG A 436 -1.65 -14.82 72.59
C ARG A 436 -0.46 -15.31 73.43
N ALA A 437 0.57 -14.48 73.54
CA ALA A 437 1.60 -14.66 74.57
C ALA A 437 0.95 -14.56 75.97
N ALA A 438 1.39 -15.40 76.90
CA ALA A 438 0.81 -15.49 78.23
C ALA A 438 1.21 -14.31 79.13
N LYS A 439 0.32 -13.91 80.04
CA LYS A 439 0.67 -13.04 81.17
C LYS A 439 1.65 -13.76 82.12
N LYS A 440 2.64 -13.02 82.60
CA LYS A 440 3.20 -13.18 83.96
C LYS A 440 3.38 -11.81 84.58
N ASP A 441 2.67 -11.57 85.68
CA ASP A 441 2.77 -10.34 86.48
C ASP A 441 3.90 -10.49 87.53
N ALA A 442 4.77 -9.49 87.67
CA ALA A 442 5.71 -9.35 88.79
C ALA A 442 6.04 -7.86 89.06
N LYS A 443 5.82 -7.42 90.30
CA LYS A 443 6.21 -6.10 90.88
C LYS A 443 7.63 -6.21 91.51
N PRO A 444 8.33 -5.14 92.01
CA PRO A 444 7.75 -3.93 92.64
C PRO A 444 8.48 -2.56 92.47
N ALA A 445 7.87 -1.53 93.09
CA ALA A 445 8.48 -0.37 93.78
C ALA A 445 9.36 0.70 93.06
N LYS A 446 8.67 1.73 92.52
CA LYS A 446 8.94 3.20 92.61
C LYS A 446 10.36 3.73 92.93
N SER A 447 10.82 4.70 92.12
CA SER A 447 11.39 5.95 92.64
C SER A 447 11.16 7.18 91.70
N ARG A 448 11.22 8.39 92.29
CA ARG A 448 11.09 9.77 91.72
C ARG A 448 11.86 9.97 90.38
N LYS A 449 11.49 10.80 89.38
CA LYS A 449 10.68 12.06 89.19
C LYS A 449 10.05 12.00 87.75
N LYS A 450 9.18 12.89 87.26
CA LYS A 450 8.69 14.24 87.66
C LYS A 450 7.17 14.34 87.36
N ALA A 451 6.51 15.43 87.76
CA ALA A 451 5.04 15.55 87.77
C ALA A 451 4.38 15.73 86.39
N ALA A 452 3.09 15.42 86.33
CA ALA A 452 2.17 15.78 85.25
C ALA A 452 1.26 16.94 85.69
N VAL A 453 0.84 17.73 84.69
CA VAL A 453 -0.49 18.38 84.53
C VAL A 453 -1.19 18.93 85.77
N GLU A 454 -1.16 20.26 85.90
CA GLU A 454 -2.30 21.17 86.15
C GLU A 454 -1.76 22.61 85.91
N GLY A 455 -2.44 23.51 85.20
CA GLY A 455 -3.63 23.41 84.35
C GLY A 455 -4.03 24.77 83.76
N ASN A 456 -4.90 24.77 82.74
CA ASN A 456 -5.60 25.95 82.17
C ASN A 456 -4.75 27.03 81.44
N GLY A 457 -5.39 27.79 80.53
CA GLY A 457 -4.82 29.02 79.93
C GLY A 457 -4.56 29.00 78.41
N GLU A 458 -5.55 29.49 77.65
CA GLU A 458 -5.52 30.30 76.40
C GLU A 458 -4.32 30.24 75.42
N GLY A 459 -4.62 30.17 74.11
CA GLY A 459 -3.68 30.57 73.05
C GLY A 459 -3.85 29.88 71.69
N THR A 460 -4.60 30.53 70.77
CA THR A 460 -4.57 30.40 69.28
C THR A 460 -4.30 29.00 68.66
N GLU A 461 -5.26 28.34 68.02
CA GLU A 461 -5.87 28.67 66.71
C GLU A 461 -4.89 28.81 65.53
N ALA A 462 -5.24 28.47 64.28
CA ALA A 462 -6.19 27.48 63.75
C ALA A 462 -6.07 27.45 62.21
N ILE A 463 -5.96 26.28 61.58
CA ILE A 463 -6.62 26.00 60.30
C ILE A 463 -7.13 24.56 60.34
N ALA A 464 -8.45 24.39 60.22
CA ALA A 464 -9.07 23.13 59.84
C ALA A 464 -10.30 23.44 58.98
N ALA A 465 -10.38 22.85 57.79
CA ALA A 465 -11.62 22.63 57.05
C ALA A 465 -11.38 21.60 55.93
N SER A 466 -12.42 20.85 55.60
CA SER A 466 -12.45 19.83 54.55
C SER A 466 -13.39 20.22 53.41
N SER A 467 -13.68 19.25 52.54
CA SER A 467 -14.89 19.12 51.69
C SER A 467 -15.08 20.07 50.50
N SER A 468 -14.88 19.47 49.32
CA SER A 468 -15.81 19.37 48.17
C SER A 468 -16.12 20.59 47.28
N ASP A 469 -16.62 20.26 46.08
CA ASP A 469 -17.44 21.08 45.17
C ASP A 469 -16.74 22.27 44.46
N GLU A 470 -17.09 22.68 43.22
CA GLU A 470 -17.62 21.97 42.06
C GLU A 470 -17.31 22.80 40.77
N VAL A 471 -17.81 22.38 39.59
CA VAL A 471 -18.26 23.26 38.48
C VAL A 471 -17.28 24.30 37.87
N SER A 472 -16.62 23.84 36.80
CA SER A 472 -16.62 24.48 35.46
C SER A 472 -15.61 25.57 35.03
N SER A 473 -15.51 25.64 33.70
CA SER A 473 -14.90 26.64 32.81
C SER A 473 -15.04 28.11 33.23
N SER A 474 -14.07 28.98 32.94
CA SER A 474 -13.96 29.56 31.58
C SER A 474 -12.68 30.38 31.35
N ALA A 475 -12.35 30.59 30.07
CA ALA A 475 -11.41 31.61 29.59
C ALA A 475 -12.19 32.95 29.37
N PRO A 476 -11.57 34.15 29.21
CA PRO A 476 -10.63 34.39 28.09
C PRO A 476 -9.57 35.53 28.20
N ALA A 477 -8.73 35.58 27.16
CA ALA A 477 -8.23 36.77 26.45
C ALA A 477 -7.52 37.94 27.17
N ALA A 478 -6.21 38.00 26.90
CA ALA A 478 -5.51 39.11 26.21
C ALA A 478 -5.34 40.50 26.86
N ALA A 479 -4.07 40.91 26.97
CA ALA A 479 -3.63 42.30 26.82
C ALA A 479 -2.37 42.36 25.95
N LYS A 480 -2.22 43.40 25.12
CA LYS A 480 -0.97 43.74 24.42
C LYS A 480 -0.28 44.89 25.17
N ASN A 481 1.04 44.93 25.16
CA ASN A 481 1.83 46.12 24.85
C ASN A 481 3.29 45.72 24.58
N GLY A 482 4.12 46.66 24.08
CA GLY A 482 5.48 46.37 23.65
C GLY A 482 6.37 47.63 23.63
N ALA A 483 7.31 47.66 22.68
CA ALA A 483 8.42 48.63 22.55
C ALA A 483 9.54 48.45 23.60
N GLY A 484 10.68 47.91 23.14
CA GLY A 484 11.85 47.62 23.98
C GLY A 484 12.92 48.71 23.98
N VAL A 485 14.08 48.40 24.58
CA VAL A 485 15.26 49.27 24.72
C VAL A 485 16.51 48.55 24.20
N LYS A 486 17.56 49.31 23.82
CA LYS A 486 18.82 48.80 23.25
C LYS A 486 19.85 48.33 24.29
N ALA A 487 20.84 47.59 23.80
CA ALA A 487 22.03 47.08 24.48
C ALA A 487 22.94 48.16 25.13
N PRO A 488 23.97 47.71 25.87
CA PRO A 488 25.35 48.00 25.42
C PRO A 488 26.22 46.74 25.22
N ALA A 489 27.44 46.94 24.71
CA ALA A 489 28.48 45.93 24.46
C ALA A 489 29.76 46.29 25.27
N ALA A 490 30.98 45.71 25.16
CA ALA A 490 31.60 44.68 24.31
C ALA A 490 32.92 44.18 24.99
N ALA A 491 33.57 43.09 24.51
CA ALA A 491 35.02 43.08 24.15
C ALA A 491 35.68 41.70 23.87
N LYS A 492 36.06 41.48 22.59
CA LYS A 492 37.35 40.93 22.08
C LYS A 492 38.13 39.84 22.86
N LYS A 493 38.34 38.69 22.20
CA LYS A 493 39.60 38.33 21.49
C LYS A 493 39.41 37.11 20.56
N ALA A 494 40.42 36.77 19.75
CA ALA A 494 40.29 35.82 18.62
C ALA A 494 41.54 34.94 18.42
N VAL A 495 41.36 33.78 17.76
CA VAL A 495 42.41 32.94 17.15
C VAL A 495 41.89 32.39 15.80
N ALA A 496 42.78 32.09 14.86
CA ALA A 496 42.50 31.74 13.46
C ALA A 496 42.60 30.20 13.20
N PRO A 497 42.28 29.69 11.98
CA PRO A 497 41.98 28.26 11.76
C PRO A 497 43.20 27.41 11.34
N VAL A 498 43.01 26.08 11.35
CA VAL A 498 43.96 25.08 10.79
C VAL A 498 43.26 24.22 9.73
N LYS A 499 43.99 23.90 8.64
CA LYS A 499 43.60 22.94 7.59
C LYS A 499 44.86 22.20 7.07
N PRO A 500 44.73 21.18 6.20
CA PRO A 500 45.20 19.82 6.48
C PRO A 500 46.62 19.52 6.00
N VAL A 501 47.21 18.43 6.51
CA VAL A 501 48.47 17.86 5.97
C VAL A 501 48.42 16.34 5.87
N ALA A 502 48.70 15.87 4.65
CA ALA A 502 49.38 14.63 4.27
C ALA A 502 50.28 15.03 3.07
N PRO A 503 51.28 14.23 2.60
CA PRO A 503 51.57 12.82 2.90
C PRO A 503 53.07 12.58 3.22
N VAL A 504 53.54 11.31 3.18
CA VAL A 504 54.72 10.79 2.43
C VAL A 504 54.99 9.33 2.85
N ALA A 505 55.59 8.52 1.97
CA ALA A 505 55.84 7.08 2.18
C ALA A 505 57.34 6.73 2.09
N LYS A 506 57.73 5.52 2.54
CA LYS A 506 58.90 4.77 2.01
C LYS A 506 58.97 3.29 2.45
N ASN A 507 59.72 2.55 1.62
CA ASN A 507 60.23 1.17 1.62
C ASN A 507 60.67 0.58 3.00
N GLY A 508 60.84 -0.73 3.21
CA GLY A 508 60.52 -1.92 2.37
C GLY A 508 61.48 -3.13 2.51
N ALA A 509 60.91 -4.35 2.39
CA ALA A 509 61.53 -5.64 1.99
C ALA A 509 62.45 -6.49 2.95
N VAL A 510 62.59 -7.78 2.55
CA VAL A 510 63.71 -8.76 2.76
C VAL A 510 63.61 -9.89 3.84
N THR A 511 63.71 -11.16 3.37
CA THR A 511 64.10 -12.45 4.05
C THR A 511 63.20 -13.10 5.14
N ALA A 512 63.40 -14.37 5.56
CA ALA A 512 63.64 -15.68 4.86
C ALA A 512 63.81 -16.85 5.88
N ASN A 513 63.46 -18.09 5.50
CA ASN A 513 63.72 -19.37 6.21
C ASN A 513 63.13 -19.52 7.66
N GLY A 514 62.90 -20.72 8.21
CA GLY A 514 62.92 -22.08 7.65
C GLY A 514 63.10 -23.20 8.70
N LYS A 515 62.06 -24.05 8.88
CA LYS A 515 62.04 -25.39 9.53
C LYS A 515 62.49 -25.57 11.00
N THR A 516 61.58 -26.11 11.83
CA THR A 516 61.71 -27.38 12.64
C THR A 516 60.38 -27.63 13.38
N VAL A 517 60.00 -28.83 13.87
CA VAL A 517 59.99 -30.21 13.28
C VAL A 517 59.00 -31.08 14.10
N THR A 518 58.21 -31.90 13.40
CA THR A 518 57.32 -33.03 13.80
C THR A 518 56.92 -33.31 15.27
N LYS A 519 55.62 -33.65 15.46
CA LYS A 519 55.18 -35.05 15.73
C LYS A 519 53.68 -35.27 15.50
N VAL A 520 53.29 -36.53 15.24
CA VAL A 520 51.93 -36.99 14.88
C VAL A 520 51.74 -38.43 15.41
N PRO A 521 50.52 -38.82 15.83
CA PRO A 521 49.83 -39.99 15.25
C PRO A 521 48.35 -39.66 14.90
N VAL A 522 47.73 -40.10 13.79
CA VAL A 522 47.61 -41.43 13.14
C VAL A 522 46.74 -42.37 14.00
N LYS A 523 45.56 -42.87 13.58
CA LYS A 523 45.19 -43.66 12.37
C LYS A 523 43.69 -43.38 12.01
N VAL A 524 43.27 -43.17 10.74
CA VAL A 524 42.81 -44.18 9.71
C VAL A 524 41.38 -44.71 9.97
N ALA A 525 40.49 -44.96 8.99
CA ALA A 525 40.67 -45.22 7.55
C ALA A 525 39.70 -44.46 6.61
N ALA A 526 39.98 -44.54 5.31
CA ALA A 526 39.10 -44.14 4.21
C ALA A 526 39.06 -45.26 3.14
N LYS A 527 38.17 -45.14 2.12
CA LYS A 527 38.28 -45.90 0.87
C LYS A 527 37.74 -45.12 -0.32
N SER A 528 38.53 -45.09 -1.39
CA SER A 528 38.21 -44.49 -2.69
C SER A 528 39.00 -45.22 -3.78
N VAL A 529 38.41 -45.43 -4.97
CA VAL A 529 39.08 -46.09 -6.10
C VAL A 529 38.80 -45.29 -7.38
N ALA A 530 39.79 -45.21 -8.28
CA ALA A 530 39.67 -44.52 -9.57
C ALA A 530 40.40 -45.30 -10.68
N VAL A 531 39.84 -45.24 -11.90
CA VAL A 531 40.42 -45.74 -13.17
C VAL A 531 40.02 -44.69 -14.21
N LYS A 532 40.91 -43.88 -14.84
CA LYS A 532 42.16 -44.08 -15.60
C LYS A 532 41.89 -44.29 -17.10
N ALA A 533 42.55 -43.49 -17.94
CA ALA A 533 42.31 -43.38 -19.39
C ALA A 533 43.40 -44.04 -20.25
N ALA A 534 43.10 -44.28 -21.53
CA ALA A 534 44.02 -44.77 -22.56
C ALA A 534 43.63 -44.27 -23.97
N ALA A 535 44.56 -44.26 -24.92
CA ALA A 535 44.32 -43.82 -26.31
C ALA A 535 45.32 -44.46 -27.29
N LYS A 536 44.91 -44.75 -28.55
CA LYS A 536 45.81 -44.80 -29.73
C LYS A 536 45.13 -45.04 -31.09
N LYS A 537 45.80 -44.52 -32.14
CA LYS A 537 45.79 -44.88 -33.58
C LYS A 537 44.61 -44.48 -34.49
N ALA A 538 45.00 -44.10 -35.72
CA ALA A 538 44.21 -43.99 -36.94
C ALA A 538 44.61 -45.12 -37.94
N PRO A 539 43.97 -45.22 -39.12
CA PRO A 539 44.66 -44.79 -40.35
C PRO A 539 43.75 -43.99 -41.33
N ALA A 540 44.22 -43.73 -42.56
CA ALA A 540 43.61 -42.77 -43.51
C ALA A 540 43.55 -43.26 -44.98
N LYS A 541 42.66 -42.64 -45.79
CA LYS A 541 42.59 -42.50 -47.27
C LYS A 541 41.20 -41.89 -47.64
N ALA A 542 40.97 -41.14 -48.73
CA ALA A 542 41.85 -40.51 -49.73
C ALA A 542 41.15 -39.30 -50.45
N ALA A 543 41.96 -38.57 -51.22
CA ALA A 543 41.72 -37.48 -52.21
C ALA A 543 40.32 -37.31 -52.86
N THR A 544 39.91 -36.11 -53.33
CA THR A 544 40.55 -35.45 -54.50
C THR A 544 40.28 -33.94 -54.73
N LYS A 545 41.30 -33.28 -55.29
CA LYS A 545 41.34 -32.15 -56.26
C LYS A 545 40.69 -30.77 -55.96
N ALA A 546 41.55 -29.75 -55.86
CA ALA A 546 41.33 -28.41 -56.41
C ALA A 546 41.68 -28.36 -57.92
N PRO A 547 41.41 -27.27 -58.68
CA PRO A 547 42.20 -26.03 -58.65
C PRO A 547 41.33 -24.75 -58.49
N ALA A 548 41.77 -23.57 -58.03
CA ALA A 548 43.07 -22.85 -57.95
C ALA A 548 43.37 -21.84 -59.09
N LYS A 549 43.88 -20.66 -58.68
CA LYS A 549 44.35 -19.46 -59.43
C LYS A 549 43.26 -18.39 -59.66
N LYS A 550 43.54 -17.07 -59.61
CA LYS A 550 44.85 -16.36 -59.69
C LYS A 550 44.85 -15.04 -58.87
N ALA A 551 46.05 -14.52 -58.54
CA ALA A 551 46.28 -13.17 -58.00
C ALA A 551 46.02 -12.07 -59.07
N VAL A 552 45.95 -10.76 -58.76
CA VAL A 552 47.07 -9.76 -58.70
C VAL A 552 46.47 -8.38 -58.31
N LYS A 553 47.13 -7.32 -57.78
CA LYS A 553 48.20 -7.08 -56.76
C LYS A 553 48.52 -5.57 -56.75
N ALA A 554 48.48 -4.88 -55.58
CA ALA A 554 48.83 -3.44 -55.42
C ALA A 554 47.90 -2.45 -56.19
N VAL A 555 47.94 -1.11 -56.10
CA VAL A 555 48.95 -0.10 -55.66
C VAL A 555 48.28 1.05 -54.87
N ALA A 556 49.03 1.80 -54.04
CA ALA A 556 48.55 2.95 -53.27
C ALA A 556 48.90 4.31 -53.88
N LYS A 557 48.05 5.34 -53.70
CA LYS A 557 48.43 6.77 -53.73
C LYS A 557 47.34 7.69 -53.17
N ALA A 558 47.76 8.78 -52.52
CA ALA A 558 46.98 10.03 -52.41
C ALA A 558 47.46 11.02 -53.50
N PRO A 559 46.67 12.05 -53.84
CA PRO A 559 47.15 13.40 -53.57
C PRO A 559 46.04 14.38 -53.10
N ALA A 560 46.34 15.68 -53.08
CA ALA A 560 45.68 16.67 -52.22
C ALA A 560 44.99 17.84 -52.96
N LYS A 561 44.22 18.62 -52.17
CA LYS A 561 43.92 20.08 -52.30
C LYS A 561 43.39 20.65 -53.63
N ALA A 562 42.24 21.33 -53.53
CA ALA A 562 41.88 22.52 -54.33
C ALA A 562 41.63 23.72 -53.37
N ALA A 563 41.65 24.97 -53.86
CA ALA A 563 41.51 26.15 -53.00
C ALA A 563 40.96 27.43 -53.70
N VAL A 564 39.72 27.82 -53.37
CA VAL A 564 39.06 29.09 -53.75
C VAL A 564 38.41 29.64 -52.46
N LYS A 565 38.84 30.75 -51.82
CA LYS A 565 38.89 32.18 -52.23
C LYS A 565 37.48 32.76 -52.49
N LYS A 566 37.09 33.97 -52.08
CA LYS A 566 37.74 35.04 -51.27
C LYS A 566 36.62 35.92 -50.65
N ALA A 567 36.90 36.64 -49.56
CA ALA A 567 36.06 37.75 -49.04
C ALA A 567 36.51 39.11 -49.68
N PRO A 568 36.11 40.34 -49.23
CA PRO A 568 35.15 40.77 -48.19
C PRO A 568 34.27 42.01 -48.55
N ALA A 569 33.51 42.58 -47.60
CA ALA A 569 33.22 44.04 -47.51
C ALA A 569 32.65 44.45 -46.11
N LYS A 570 32.74 45.74 -45.73
CA LYS A 570 32.12 46.37 -44.53
C LYS A 570 31.54 47.76 -44.85
N ALA A 571 30.36 48.10 -44.34
CA ALA A 571 29.80 49.45 -44.10
C ALA A 571 28.52 49.28 -43.23
N ALA A 572 28.10 50.05 -42.21
CA ALA A 572 28.37 51.41 -41.70
C ALA A 572 27.80 52.57 -42.56
N ALA A 573 27.00 53.52 -42.06
CA ALA A 573 26.31 53.72 -40.76
C ALA A 573 25.25 54.87 -40.87
N LYS A 574 24.53 55.20 -39.76
CA LYS A 574 23.59 56.36 -39.58
C LYS A 574 22.20 56.20 -40.28
N LYS A 575 21.07 56.78 -39.81
CA LYS A 575 20.67 57.44 -38.54
C LYS A 575 19.12 57.50 -38.40
N THR A 576 18.58 57.19 -37.21
CA THR A 576 17.49 57.86 -36.40
C THR A 576 16.38 58.76 -37.03
N PRO A 577 15.23 59.02 -36.34
CA PRO A 577 14.54 58.27 -35.25
C PRO A 577 12.98 58.30 -35.27
N ALA A 578 12.32 57.47 -34.43
CA ALA A 578 11.00 57.80 -33.84
C ALA A 578 10.78 57.12 -32.47
N LYS A 579 10.27 57.92 -31.50
CA LYS A 579 9.64 57.62 -30.19
C LYS A 579 9.26 56.13 -29.95
N ALA A 580 9.37 55.45 -28.80
CA ALA A 580 9.59 55.68 -27.35
C ALA A 580 8.86 54.47 -26.66
N VAL A 581 9.26 53.74 -25.60
CA VAL A 581 9.90 54.05 -24.30
C VAL A 581 8.88 54.69 -23.31
N VAL A 582 8.50 54.11 -22.15
CA VAL A 582 8.92 52.85 -21.47
C VAL A 582 7.91 52.34 -20.40
N LYS A 583 8.12 51.11 -19.90
CA LYS A 583 7.62 50.43 -18.66
C LYS A 583 6.97 51.30 -17.54
N LYS A 584 5.94 50.78 -16.85
CA LYS A 584 5.97 50.31 -15.42
C LYS A 584 4.58 49.98 -14.81
N ALA A 585 4.59 49.16 -13.75
CA ALA A 585 3.51 48.95 -12.74
C ALA A 585 3.82 49.82 -11.47
N PRO A 586 3.07 49.84 -10.33
CA PRO A 586 2.03 48.90 -9.83
C PRO A 586 0.86 49.53 -9.00
N ALA A 587 0.21 48.72 -8.13
CA ALA A 587 -0.66 49.08 -6.96
C ALA A 587 -2.12 49.53 -7.27
N LYS A 588 -3.14 49.49 -6.36
CA LYS A 588 -3.46 48.77 -5.09
C LYS A 588 -4.98 48.98 -4.74
N THR A 589 -5.56 48.20 -3.80
CA THR A 589 -6.80 48.48 -3.00
C THR A 589 -8.16 48.62 -3.74
N ALA A 590 -9.37 48.47 -3.15
CA ALA A 590 -9.85 47.71 -1.97
C ALA A 590 -11.41 47.57 -1.92
N ALA A 591 -11.89 46.48 -1.28
CA ALA A 591 -13.18 46.18 -0.61
C ALA A 591 -14.50 46.99 -0.82
N LYS A 592 -15.64 46.25 -0.92
CA LYS A 592 -16.84 46.40 -0.03
C LYS A 592 -17.91 45.28 -0.18
N LYS A 593 -18.75 45.12 0.86
CA LYS A 593 -20.01 44.32 0.99
C LYS A 593 -21.23 45.31 0.97
N PRO A 594 -22.54 44.95 0.97
CA PRO A 594 -23.20 43.91 1.78
C PRO A 594 -24.43 43.17 1.13
N VAL A 595 -25.35 42.66 1.98
CA VAL A 595 -26.60 41.87 1.76
C VAL A 595 -27.84 42.73 2.19
N PRO A 596 -29.11 42.26 2.44
CA PRO A 596 -29.94 41.12 1.97
C PRO A 596 -31.44 41.43 1.65
N ALA A 597 -32.19 40.48 1.06
CA ALA A 597 -33.66 40.27 1.23
C ALA A 597 -34.04 38.83 0.80
N LYS A 598 -35.01 38.03 1.30
CA LYS A 598 -36.26 38.06 2.12
C LYS A 598 -37.56 37.77 1.32
N LYS A 599 -38.12 36.57 1.58
CA LYS A 599 -39.53 36.10 1.47
C LYS A 599 -40.46 36.65 0.36
N ALA A 600 -41.02 35.72 -0.44
CA ALA A 600 -42.46 35.71 -0.78
C ALA A 600 -42.93 34.31 -1.25
N ALA A 601 -44.21 34.03 -1.11
CA ALA A 601 -44.94 32.95 -1.78
C ALA A 601 -46.33 33.48 -2.19
N PRO A 602 -46.97 32.91 -3.22
CA PRO A 602 -48.43 32.71 -3.17
C PRO A 602 -48.82 31.28 -3.63
N ALA A 603 -50.12 31.00 -3.73
CA ALA A 603 -50.64 29.63 -3.68
C ALA A 603 -51.90 29.35 -4.54
N LYS A 604 -52.17 28.05 -4.72
CA LYS A 604 -53.49 27.40 -4.99
C LYS A 604 -54.34 27.85 -6.19
N LYS A 605 -54.50 26.93 -7.16
CA LYS A 605 -55.77 26.34 -7.67
C LYS A 605 -55.40 25.25 -8.71
N ALA A 606 -56.13 24.17 -9.02
CA ALA A 606 -57.28 23.40 -8.51
C ALA A 606 -58.02 22.83 -9.75
N VAL A 607 -58.93 21.84 -9.58
CA VAL A 607 -59.61 21.03 -10.64
C VAL A 607 -58.69 19.95 -11.24
N ALA A 608 -58.84 18.62 -11.07
CA ALA A 608 -59.91 17.69 -10.65
C ALA A 608 -60.74 17.03 -11.76
N LYS A 609 -60.47 15.74 -12.05
CA LYS A 609 -61.46 14.68 -12.33
C LYS A 609 -60.82 13.28 -12.38
N ALA A 610 -61.63 12.25 -12.13
CA ALA A 610 -61.33 10.82 -12.14
C ALA A 610 -62.66 10.06 -12.39
N PRO A 611 -62.74 8.71 -12.28
CA PRO A 611 -62.01 7.66 -13.01
C PRO A 611 -62.97 6.72 -13.80
N VAL A 612 -62.45 5.80 -14.62
CA VAL A 612 -63.24 4.71 -15.24
C VAL A 612 -62.54 3.35 -15.11
N LYS A 613 -63.33 2.28 -14.94
CA LYS A 613 -62.94 0.86 -14.71
C LYS A 613 -62.83 0.11 -16.07
N LYS A 614 -62.18 -1.06 -16.24
CA LYS A 614 -62.51 -2.41 -15.70
C LYS A 614 -61.46 -3.47 -16.16
N ALA A 615 -61.37 -4.59 -15.39
CA ALA A 615 -61.11 -6.00 -15.79
C ALA A 615 -59.91 -6.35 -16.73
N ALA A 616 -58.93 -7.20 -16.35
CA ALA A 616 -58.96 -8.69 -16.23
C ALA A 616 -58.99 -9.42 -17.61
N THR A 617 -58.28 -10.52 -17.88
CA THR A 617 -58.04 -11.75 -17.07
C THR A 617 -56.66 -12.44 -17.30
N LYS A 618 -56.36 -13.50 -16.52
CA LYS A 618 -55.32 -14.53 -16.81
C LYS A 618 -55.85 -15.57 -17.83
N PRO A 619 -54.97 -16.39 -18.46
CA PRO A 619 -54.91 -17.80 -18.01
C PRO A 619 -53.51 -18.47 -18.08
N ALA A 620 -53.40 -19.64 -17.44
CA ALA A 620 -52.34 -20.65 -17.58
C ALA A 620 -52.83 -21.97 -16.91
N PRO A 621 -52.16 -23.13 -17.06
CA PRO A 621 -51.47 -23.70 -18.23
C PRO A 621 -52.09 -25.07 -18.64
N ALA A 622 -51.58 -25.73 -19.69
CA ALA A 622 -51.98 -27.11 -20.02
C ALA A 622 -50.78 -27.99 -20.46
N LYS A 623 -50.78 -29.26 -20.03
CA LYS A 623 -49.82 -30.31 -20.45
C LYS A 623 -50.45 -31.22 -21.51
N LYS A 624 -49.65 -31.74 -22.45
CA LYS A 624 -49.85 -33.09 -23.02
C LYS A 624 -48.56 -33.68 -23.61
N VAL A 625 -48.55 -34.99 -23.84
CA VAL A 625 -47.36 -35.84 -24.03
C VAL A 625 -47.42 -36.58 -25.36
N VAL A 626 -46.32 -36.65 -26.12
CA VAL A 626 -46.15 -37.61 -27.23
C VAL A 626 -44.71 -38.19 -27.31
N LYS A 627 -44.64 -39.50 -27.02
CA LYS A 627 -43.76 -40.59 -27.53
C LYS A 627 -42.22 -40.44 -27.74
N LYS A 628 -41.53 -41.53 -27.37
CA LYS A 628 -40.17 -41.93 -27.76
C LYS A 628 -40.02 -42.17 -29.29
N ALA A 629 -38.80 -42.04 -29.79
CA ALA A 629 -38.22 -42.87 -30.85
C ALA A 629 -36.72 -43.06 -30.58
N ALA A 630 -36.07 -44.11 -31.11
CA ALA A 630 -34.68 -44.45 -30.79
C ALA A 630 -33.85 -44.96 -31.99
N LYS A 631 -32.57 -44.55 -32.04
CA LYS A 631 -31.44 -45.17 -32.75
C LYS A 631 -30.16 -44.81 -31.96
N LYS A 632 -29.41 -45.79 -31.45
CA LYS A 632 -28.34 -46.56 -32.14
C LYS A 632 -27.14 -45.71 -32.57
N GLY A 633 -26.19 -45.60 -31.64
CA GLY A 633 -24.74 -45.51 -31.84
C GLY A 633 -24.11 -46.47 -30.82
N ARG A 634 -22.96 -47.09 -31.12
CA ARG A 634 -22.41 -48.21 -30.33
C ARG A 634 -21.28 -47.77 -29.41
#